data_AF-A0A2Z6USL7-F1
#
_entry.id   AF-A0A2Z6USL7-F1
#
_cell.length_a   1.000
_cell.length_b   1.000
_cell.length_c   1.000
_cell.angle_alpha   90.00
_cell.angle_beta   90.00
_cell.angle_gamma   90.00
#
_symmetry.space_group_name_H-M   'P 1'
#
loop_
_entity.id
_entity.type
_entity.pdbx_description
1 polymer ?
#
loop_
_entity_poly.entity_id
_entity_poly.type
_entity_poly.pdbx_seq_one_letter_code
_entity_poly.pdbx_strand_id
1 'polypeptide(L)'
;MKNIVQKGRIRFSLALSTFICLTGCSQVPNKSQSQQTVKFINVTTEVGLVTPATWKYGGPTITDINSDGEYDLILGSHHEEPAYTFLKRTDGTYAKQEQPAAKWDVHGIAAGDYDNDGDNDLLVSLGGGNGSSPQPARLLNNQKGELVDVTERAGISELGARGRSVRWLDMDNDGDLDILHITAMPIKETQQPRNVVFENLGNGCFAYKQTKVLEDLEAERLLISDINNDGRLDLITFSPLSIIVRGESAFEFKDFTQQWLTEFEDKHIDFITAAAEADFDNDGDMDIYLSRGKTYYQIANNAMSYDQPTKRLDIRDEGNKSSDGFIFEAGDEVILSDFFRWFRNVDKDMPLYVGAARKKYEMPKAALVINAEDAKGIPKQSETAWYLGYLGDNKWQLSWQLNENYAWDIRASITGVQSPPVDWKTQDLSVPDLLLENRGNQFIDSSHKLPPLSNDNNWGVISADFNNDSYSDFFVYRFGELRKRVTDVLLLNQLGQSFDQLTNHDATVTGTNAHGDMGAAFDHNDDGFVDILSGDDDQGKWYLFENTGVSNTNYVTLEIAHNENRVGPQNALVELELDDRTLTKRVGSSGSVHSQSLLNQVHFGLGQNTRIKKVTVTYRDGSQLIKTDLAANQRYTFGSSL
;
A
#
# COMPACT_ATOMS: atom_id res chain seq x y z
N MET A 1 21.68 -13.87 -85.64
CA MET A 1 21.51 -15.19 -86.29
C MET A 1 22.25 -16.23 -85.47
N LYS A 2 21.63 -17.40 -85.35
CA LYS A 2 22.10 -18.62 -84.68
C LYS A 2 23.56 -18.92 -85.00
N ASN A 3 24.29 -19.45 -84.02
CA ASN A 3 25.26 -20.50 -84.32
C ASN A 3 25.24 -21.59 -83.26
N ILE A 4 25.38 -22.80 -83.78
CA ILE A 4 24.96 -24.09 -83.24
C ILE A 4 26.21 -24.83 -82.76
N VAL A 5 26.15 -25.32 -81.51
CA VAL A 5 26.46 -26.69 -81.02
C VAL A 5 27.73 -27.40 -81.56
N GLN A 6 28.63 -27.82 -80.65
CA GLN A 6 28.84 -29.26 -80.39
C GLN A 6 29.57 -29.63 -79.08
N LYS A 7 29.10 -30.76 -78.54
CA LYS A 7 29.29 -31.38 -77.22
C LYS A 7 30.68 -31.99 -76.97
N GLY A 8 31.06 -32.03 -75.68
CA GLY A 8 31.89 -33.09 -75.09
C GLY A 8 31.47 -33.34 -73.63
N ARG A 9 31.03 -34.56 -73.32
CA ARG A 9 30.51 -35.02 -72.01
C ARG A 9 31.66 -35.39 -71.05
N ILE A 10 31.60 -34.98 -69.78
CA ILE A 10 32.26 -35.67 -68.64
C ILE A 10 31.30 -35.65 -67.43
N ARG A 11 31.35 -36.75 -66.66
CA ARG A 11 30.42 -37.22 -65.61
C ARG A 11 30.39 -36.33 -64.35
N PHE A 12 29.23 -36.33 -63.66
CA PHE A 12 28.95 -35.62 -62.40
C PHE A 12 29.13 -36.50 -61.15
N SER A 13 29.26 -35.82 -60.01
CA SER A 13 29.28 -36.25 -58.59
C SER A 13 30.67 -36.66 -58.06
N LEU A 14 31.14 -36.25 -56.86
CA LEU A 14 30.64 -35.39 -55.78
C LEU A 14 31.85 -35.07 -54.87
N ALA A 15 31.98 -33.87 -54.31
CA ALA A 15 32.48 -33.62 -52.94
C ALA A 15 32.48 -32.11 -52.64
N LEU A 16 31.79 -31.77 -51.56
CA LEU A 16 31.56 -30.43 -51.02
C LEU A 16 32.70 -30.09 -50.04
N SER A 17 33.31 -28.91 -50.15
CA SER A 17 34.23 -28.38 -49.14
C SER A 17 33.98 -26.90 -48.89
N THR A 18 33.53 -26.60 -47.67
CA THR A 18 33.18 -25.29 -47.13
C THR A 18 34.45 -24.51 -46.77
N PHE A 19 34.56 -23.25 -47.17
CA PHE A 19 35.59 -22.31 -46.72
C PHE A 19 34.96 -21.25 -45.81
N ILE A 20 35.48 -21.14 -44.59
CA ILE A 20 35.15 -20.10 -43.60
C ILE A 20 36.22 -19.01 -43.70
N CYS A 21 35.79 -17.75 -43.84
CA CYS A 21 36.67 -16.58 -43.79
C CYS A 21 36.48 -15.86 -42.46
N LEU A 22 37.59 -15.62 -41.75
CA LEU A 22 37.67 -14.96 -40.46
C LEU A 22 37.69 -13.44 -40.63
N THR A 23 36.78 -12.73 -39.95
CA THR A 23 36.94 -11.31 -39.62
C THR A 23 36.77 -11.15 -38.11
N GLY A 24 37.83 -10.69 -37.45
CA GLY A 24 37.88 -10.51 -36.00
C GLY A 24 37.06 -9.32 -35.54
N CYS A 25 36.14 -9.57 -34.60
CA CYS A 25 35.61 -8.56 -33.69
C CYS A 25 36.36 -8.70 -32.36
N SER A 26 36.89 -7.59 -31.85
CA SER A 26 37.39 -7.48 -30.49
C SER A 26 36.22 -7.67 -29.51
N GLN A 27 36.11 -8.85 -28.92
CA GLN A 27 35.25 -9.06 -27.78
C GLN A 27 35.86 -8.33 -26.59
N VAL A 28 35.25 -7.21 -26.20
CA VAL A 28 35.38 -6.73 -24.82
C VAL A 28 34.86 -7.86 -23.94
N PRO A 29 35.62 -8.37 -22.96
CA PRO A 29 35.10 -9.39 -22.07
C PRO A 29 33.98 -8.76 -21.26
N ASN A 30 32.74 -9.16 -21.56
CA ASN A 30 31.60 -8.97 -20.67
C ASN A 30 31.93 -9.73 -19.39
N LYS A 31 32.54 -9.04 -18.41
CA LYS A 31 32.45 -9.48 -17.04
C LYS A 31 30.96 -9.43 -16.72
N SER A 32 30.32 -10.59 -16.58
CA SER A 32 29.10 -10.66 -15.80
C SER A 32 29.50 -10.27 -14.37
N GLN A 33 29.47 -8.97 -14.07
CA GLN A 33 29.25 -8.56 -12.70
C GLN A 33 27.91 -9.19 -12.34
N SER A 34 27.92 -10.08 -11.37
CA SER A 34 26.69 -10.47 -10.68
C SER A 34 26.05 -9.15 -10.24
N GLN A 35 24.98 -8.75 -10.91
CA GLN A 35 24.17 -7.61 -10.51
C GLN A 35 23.74 -7.96 -9.07
N GLN A 36 24.31 -7.25 -8.09
CA GLN A 36 23.96 -7.50 -6.70
C GLN A 36 22.51 -7.06 -6.56
N THR A 37 21.63 -8.04 -6.37
CA THR A 37 20.20 -7.84 -6.20
C THR A 37 19.94 -7.33 -4.79
N VAL A 38 19.06 -6.35 -4.66
CA VAL A 38 18.55 -5.90 -3.35
C VAL A 38 18.00 -7.10 -2.57
N LYS A 39 18.38 -7.20 -1.31
CA LYS A 39 18.07 -8.32 -0.42
C LYS A 39 17.74 -7.79 0.96
N PHE A 40 16.79 -8.45 1.60
CA PHE A 40 16.35 -8.10 2.93
C PHE A 40 16.47 -9.26 3.91
N ILE A 41 16.56 -8.94 5.19
CA ILE A 41 16.47 -9.91 6.29
C ILE A 41 15.34 -9.51 7.24
N ASN A 42 14.55 -10.49 7.67
CA ASN A 42 13.49 -10.23 8.64
C ASN A 42 14.08 -10.13 10.05
N VAL A 43 14.05 -8.93 10.63
CA VAL A 43 14.56 -8.64 11.98
C VAL A 43 13.46 -8.42 13.02
N THR A 44 12.19 -8.55 12.61
CA THR A 44 10.99 -8.27 13.43
C THR A 44 11.11 -8.74 14.89
N THR A 45 11.53 -9.99 15.13
CA THR A 45 11.65 -10.53 16.50
C THR A 45 12.92 -10.05 17.20
N GLU A 46 14.02 -9.88 16.48
CA GLU A 46 15.32 -9.44 17.00
C GLU A 46 15.24 -8.01 17.54
N VAL A 47 14.58 -7.12 16.81
CA VAL A 47 14.36 -5.73 17.24
C VAL A 47 13.20 -5.60 18.24
N GLY A 48 12.56 -6.69 18.67
CA GLY A 48 11.48 -6.63 19.66
C GLY A 48 10.12 -6.13 19.14
N LEU A 49 9.91 -6.07 17.82
CA LEU A 49 8.66 -5.68 17.17
C LEU A 49 7.66 -6.85 17.18
N VAL A 50 7.13 -7.19 18.35
CA VAL A 50 6.16 -8.29 18.50
C VAL A 50 4.73 -7.74 18.55
N THR A 51 3.98 -7.97 17.48
CA THR A 51 2.57 -7.56 17.36
C THR A 51 1.62 -8.76 17.32
N PRO A 52 0.39 -8.63 17.83
CA PRO A 52 -0.64 -9.65 17.64
C PRO A 52 -1.09 -9.72 16.18
N ALA A 53 -1.67 -10.86 15.82
CA ALA A 53 -2.40 -11.03 14.57
C ALA A 53 -3.70 -10.22 14.63
N THR A 54 -3.82 -9.17 13.82
CA THR A 54 -5.01 -8.30 13.80
C THR A 54 -5.36 -7.89 12.39
N TRP A 55 -6.59 -7.44 12.18
CA TRP A 55 -6.99 -6.75 10.96
C TRP A 55 -6.30 -5.39 10.91
N LYS A 56 -5.73 -5.05 9.77
CA LYS A 56 -5.10 -3.75 9.53
C LYS A 56 -6.02 -2.92 8.66
N TYR A 57 -5.90 -1.61 8.82
CA TYR A 57 -6.63 -0.66 8.01
C TYR A 57 -5.73 0.54 7.80
N GLY A 58 -5.01 0.54 6.67
CA GLY A 58 -4.07 1.60 6.33
C GLY A 58 -2.63 1.34 6.79
N GLY A 59 -1.73 2.22 6.36
CA GLY A 59 -0.30 2.14 6.65
C GLY A 59 0.07 2.57 8.08
N PRO A 60 1.33 2.30 8.49
CA PRO A 60 1.84 2.71 9.79
C PRO A 60 1.98 4.25 9.86
N THR A 61 2.09 4.77 11.08
CA THR A 61 2.55 6.15 11.31
C THR A 61 3.91 6.08 11.98
N ILE A 62 4.90 6.72 11.37
CA ILE A 62 6.28 6.78 11.85
C ILE A 62 6.61 8.24 12.13
N THR A 63 7.16 8.49 13.31
CA THR A 63 7.59 9.81 13.76
C THR A 63 8.49 9.63 14.97
N ASP A 64 9.40 10.56 15.22
CA ASP A 64 10.04 10.69 16.52
C ASP A 64 9.02 11.28 17.50
N ILE A 65 8.38 10.45 18.33
CA ILE A 65 7.28 10.87 19.22
C ILE A 65 7.80 11.29 20.60
N ASN A 66 9.02 10.93 20.95
CA ASN A 66 9.62 11.25 22.24
C ASN A 66 10.74 12.30 22.14
N SER A 67 11.01 12.80 20.93
CA SER A 67 11.99 13.84 20.60
C SER A 67 13.43 13.40 20.94
N ASP A 68 13.76 12.12 20.75
CA ASP A 68 15.09 11.55 21.00
C ASP A 68 15.99 11.43 19.76
N GLY A 69 15.47 11.82 18.59
CA GLY A 69 16.15 11.79 17.30
C GLY A 69 15.92 10.48 16.52
N GLU A 70 15.19 9.53 17.07
CA GLU A 70 14.95 8.21 16.49
C GLU A 70 13.48 8.03 16.09
N TYR A 71 13.23 7.27 15.03
CA TYR A 71 11.86 7.00 14.61
C TYR A 71 11.16 5.96 15.47
N ASP A 72 10.03 6.36 16.04
CA ASP A 72 9.09 5.50 16.75
C ASP A 72 7.96 5.02 15.81
N LEU A 73 7.34 3.91 16.16
CA LEU A 73 6.31 3.27 15.34
C LEU A 73 4.95 3.33 16.03
N ILE A 74 3.96 3.90 15.36
CA ILE A 74 2.57 3.92 15.80
C ILE A 74 1.76 3.09 14.80
N LEU A 75 1.36 1.91 15.26
CA LEU A 75 0.81 0.85 14.43
C LEU A 75 -0.69 0.74 14.65
N GLY A 76 -1.45 1.20 13.66
CA GLY A 76 -2.90 1.10 13.66
C GLY A 76 -3.39 -0.35 13.70
N SER A 77 -4.56 -0.54 14.29
CA SER A 77 -5.32 -1.79 14.24
C SER A 77 -6.79 -1.47 14.03
N HIS A 78 -7.46 -2.35 13.29
CA HIS A 78 -8.89 -2.24 13.04
C HIS A 78 -9.70 -2.97 14.13
N HIS A 79 -10.87 -2.44 14.49
CA HIS A 79 -11.82 -3.00 15.47
C HIS A 79 -11.37 -3.07 16.95
N GLU A 80 -11.32 -4.27 17.56
CA GLU A 80 -11.33 -4.47 19.03
C GLU A 80 -9.97 -4.31 19.72
N GLU A 81 -8.93 -4.10 18.91
CA GLU A 81 -7.53 -3.98 19.31
C GLU A 81 -7.08 -2.52 19.23
N PRO A 82 -6.35 -2.00 20.23
CA PRO A 82 -5.84 -0.64 20.21
C PRO A 82 -4.73 -0.46 19.16
N ALA A 83 -4.41 0.78 18.83
CA ALA A 83 -3.14 1.11 18.18
C ALA A 83 -1.97 0.80 19.13
N TYR A 84 -0.83 0.41 18.56
CA TYR A 84 0.37 0.06 19.32
C TYR A 84 1.48 1.06 19.07
N THR A 85 2.00 1.67 20.13
CA THR A 85 3.19 2.52 20.05
C THR A 85 4.42 1.73 20.46
N PHE A 86 5.46 1.79 19.64
CA PHE A 86 6.76 1.20 19.88
C PHE A 86 7.82 2.29 19.84
N LEU A 87 8.44 2.54 20.98
CA LEU A 87 9.53 3.50 21.09
C LEU A 87 10.86 2.85 20.69
N LYS A 88 11.64 3.48 19.82
CA LYS A 88 12.99 3.02 19.51
C LYS A 88 13.88 3.25 20.73
N ARG A 89 14.79 2.30 20.98
CA ARG A 89 15.78 2.36 22.05
C ARG A 89 17.15 2.65 21.45
N THR A 90 18.04 3.16 22.29
CA THR A 90 19.44 3.42 21.94
C THR A 90 20.23 2.19 21.50
N ASP A 91 19.72 0.97 21.75
CA ASP A 91 20.33 -0.28 21.29
C ASP A 91 19.76 -0.78 19.94
N GLY A 92 18.93 0.02 19.26
CA GLY A 92 18.28 -0.31 18.00
C GLY A 92 17.00 -1.14 18.14
N THR A 93 16.63 -1.57 19.35
CA THR A 93 15.39 -2.34 19.57
C THR A 93 14.18 -1.44 19.83
N TYR A 94 12.99 -2.01 19.72
CA TYR A 94 11.71 -1.36 19.96
C TYR A 94 11.08 -1.78 21.29
N ALA A 95 10.54 -0.80 22.00
CA ALA A 95 9.84 -0.91 23.28
C ALA A 95 8.36 -0.65 23.08
N LYS A 96 7.51 -1.67 23.25
CA LYS A 96 6.07 -1.41 23.32
C LYS A 96 5.76 -0.49 24.51
N GLN A 97 5.13 0.64 24.25
CA GLN A 97 4.62 1.55 25.28
C GLN A 97 3.22 1.10 25.71
N GLU A 98 2.99 1.05 27.02
CA GLU A 98 1.66 0.81 27.57
C GLU A 98 0.84 2.10 27.41
N GLN A 99 -0.15 2.06 26.52
CA GLN A 99 -1.06 3.19 26.30
C GLN A 99 -2.24 3.13 27.29
N PRO A 100 -2.72 4.27 27.83
CA PRO A 100 -4.00 4.28 28.54
C PRO A 100 -5.10 3.72 27.63
N ALA A 101 -5.97 2.89 28.22
CA ALA A 101 -6.79 1.86 27.58
C ALA A 101 -7.93 2.34 26.65
N ALA A 102 -7.68 3.28 25.74
CA ALA A 102 -8.65 3.69 24.74
C ALA A 102 -8.64 2.69 23.57
N LYS A 103 -9.62 1.79 23.56
CA LYS A 103 -9.89 0.92 22.41
C LYS A 103 -10.61 1.72 21.33
N TRP A 104 -9.91 2.02 20.26
CA TRP A 104 -10.44 2.80 19.14
C TRP A 104 -10.38 1.97 17.85
N ASP A 105 -11.45 2.07 17.05
CA ASP A 105 -11.49 1.55 15.68
C ASP A 105 -10.72 2.53 14.78
N VAL A 106 -9.39 2.43 14.80
CA VAL A 106 -8.48 3.37 14.13
C VAL A 106 -8.41 3.07 12.64
N HIS A 107 -8.66 4.09 11.81
CA HIS A 107 -8.63 3.97 10.35
C HIS A 107 -7.44 4.71 9.71
N GLY A 108 -6.83 5.65 10.44
CA GLY A 108 -5.65 6.39 9.99
C GLY A 108 -5.12 7.31 11.09
N ILE A 109 -3.82 7.54 11.11
CA ILE A 109 -3.15 8.42 12.09
C ILE A 109 -2.21 9.37 11.34
N ALA A 110 -2.26 10.67 11.63
CA ALA A 110 -1.33 11.67 11.12
C ALA A 110 -0.46 12.20 12.26
N ALA A 111 0.86 12.22 12.05
CA ALA A 111 1.82 12.84 12.97
C ALA A 111 2.21 14.23 12.46
N GLY A 112 2.34 15.20 13.36
CA GLY A 112 2.82 16.55 13.07
C GLY A 112 2.74 17.45 14.29
N ASP A 113 3.63 18.44 14.38
CA ASP A 113 3.66 19.47 15.44
C ASP A 113 2.65 20.58 15.11
N TYR A 114 1.44 20.51 15.67
CA TYR A 114 0.35 21.44 15.29
C TYR A 114 0.38 22.74 16.09
N ASP A 115 1.00 22.77 17.28
CA ASP A 115 1.11 23.96 18.11
C ASP A 115 2.51 24.60 18.12
N ASN A 116 3.41 24.08 17.28
CA ASN A 116 4.78 24.54 17.05
C ASN A 116 5.60 24.59 18.35
N ASP A 117 5.44 23.57 19.20
CA ASP A 117 6.14 23.44 20.47
C ASP A 117 7.37 22.52 20.43
N GLY A 118 7.57 21.83 19.30
CA GLY A 118 8.69 20.93 19.03
C GLY A 118 8.39 19.45 19.25
N ASP A 119 7.24 19.11 19.85
CA ASP A 119 6.82 17.73 20.07
C ASP A 119 5.80 17.31 18.98
N ASN A 120 6.01 16.18 18.33
CA ASN A 120 5.06 15.71 17.32
C ASN A 120 3.74 15.25 17.97
N ASP A 121 2.61 15.75 17.49
CA ASP A 121 1.27 15.38 17.96
C ASP A 121 0.60 14.35 17.05
N LEU A 122 -0.52 13.77 17.49
CA LEU A 122 -1.28 12.78 16.73
C LEU A 122 -2.71 13.20 16.48
N LEU A 123 -3.11 13.16 15.21
CA LEU A 123 -4.50 13.21 14.78
C LEU A 123 -4.97 11.80 14.38
N VAL A 124 -6.04 11.31 14.99
CA VAL A 124 -6.52 9.93 14.84
C VAL A 124 -7.92 9.89 14.24
N SER A 125 -8.05 9.21 13.11
CA SER A 125 -9.32 8.96 12.43
C SER A 125 -10.01 7.70 12.97
N LEU A 126 -11.31 7.80 13.27
CA LEU A 126 -12.10 6.71 13.85
C LEU A 126 -13.20 6.22 12.90
N GLY A 127 -13.40 4.91 12.80
CA GLY A 127 -14.32 4.27 11.85
C GLY A 127 -15.82 4.53 12.07
N GLY A 128 -16.23 5.06 13.24
CA GLY A 128 -17.60 5.53 13.50
C GLY A 128 -18.69 4.45 13.38
N GLY A 129 -18.36 3.17 13.55
CA GLY A 129 -19.32 2.05 13.53
C GLY A 129 -20.09 1.95 12.21
N ASN A 130 -19.40 2.05 11.08
CA ASN A 130 -20.03 2.14 9.75
C ASN A 130 -20.99 3.33 9.58
N GLY A 131 -20.76 4.42 10.32
CA GLY A 131 -21.63 5.59 10.34
C GLY A 131 -22.89 5.41 11.21
N SER A 132 -23.04 4.29 11.93
CA SER A 132 -24.12 4.12 12.90
C SER A 132 -23.84 4.81 14.24
N SER A 133 -22.57 5.11 14.52
CA SER A 133 -22.09 5.87 15.68
C SER A 133 -20.95 6.79 15.24
N PRO A 134 -21.23 7.86 14.47
CA PRO A 134 -20.22 8.79 13.97
C PRO A 134 -19.32 9.32 15.11
N GLN A 135 -18.02 9.44 14.85
CA GLN A 135 -17.04 9.92 15.83
C GLN A 135 -16.20 11.04 15.23
N PRO A 136 -15.88 12.11 15.98
CA PRO A 136 -14.91 13.09 15.51
C PRO A 136 -13.53 12.45 15.44
N ALA A 137 -12.62 13.03 14.66
CA ALA A 137 -11.21 12.74 14.81
C ALA A 137 -10.76 13.04 16.26
N ARG A 138 -9.75 12.33 16.76
CA ARG A 138 -9.14 12.63 18.06
C ARG A 138 -7.84 13.36 17.86
N LEU A 139 -7.65 14.45 18.60
CA LEU A 139 -6.38 15.16 18.65
C LEU A 139 -5.69 14.84 19.98
N LEU A 140 -4.53 14.21 19.89
CA LEU A 140 -3.67 13.89 21.02
C LEU A 140 -2.46 14.83 20.98
N ASN A 141 -2.45 15.77 21.90
CA ASN A 141 -1.33 16.69 22.08
C ASN A 141 -0.22 15.99 22.87
N ASN A 142 1.01 16.07 22.37
CA ASN A 142 2.17 15.43 22.95
C ASN A 142 2.89 16.38 23.91
N GLN A 143 2.88 16.05 25.20
CA GLN A 143 3.56 16.85 26.22
C GLN A 143 4.83 16.12 26.65
N LYS A 144 5.85 16.13 25.78
CA LYS A 144 7.15 15.49 26.01
C LYS A 144 7.06 13.98 26.22
N GLY A 145 6.36 13.31 25.31
CA GLY A 145 6.13 11.86 25.31
C GLY A 145 4.85 11.43 26.05
N GLU A 146 4.12 12.35 26.67
CA GLU A 146 2.79 12.10 27.25
C GLU A 146 1.68 12.59 26.31
N LEU A 147 0.96 11.65 25.70
CA LEU A 147 -0.17 11.97 24.82
C LEU A 147 -1.43 12.30 25.63
N VAL A 148 -1.93 13.53 25.48
CA VAL A 148 -3.13 14.05 26.13
C VAL A 148 -4.23 14.26 25.09
N ASP A 149 -5.42 13.69 25.30
CA ASP A 149 -6.56 13.95 24.42
C ASP A 149 -7.09 15.38 24.65
N VAL A 150 -7.01 16.21 23.61
CA VAL A 150 -7.39 17.63 23.62
C VAL A 150 -8.57 17.93 22.71
N THR A 151 -9.21 16.89 22.17
CA THR A 151 -10.26 16.99 21.14
C THR A 151 -11.35 18.02 21.47
N GLU A 152 -11.86 18.01 22.71
CA GLU A 152 -12.90 18.94 23.17
C GLU A 152 -12.36 20.38 23.33
N ARG A 153 -11.21 20.54 24.00
CA ARG A 153 -10.63 21.87 24.24
C ARG A 153 -10.14 22.53 22.96
N ALA A 154 -9.71 21.74 21.98
CA ALA A 154 -9.25 22.19 20.67
C ALA A 154 -10.42 22.58 19.74
N GLY A 155 -11.67 22.25 20.09
CA GLY A 155 -12.86 22.68 19.36
C GLY A 155 -13.29 21.78 18.19
N ILE A 156 -12.76 20.56 18.09
CA ILE A 156 -13.04 19.64 16.97
C ILE A 156 -14.03 18.51 17.32
N SER A 157 -14.58 18.48 18.53
CA SER A 157 -15.41 17.36 19.04
C SER A 157 -16.81 17.25 18.43
N GLU A 158 -17.34 18.30 17.80
CA GLU A 158 -18.75 18.37 17.41
C GLU A 158 -19.05 17.80 16.01
N LEU A 159 -18.02 17.59 15.17
CA LEU A 159 -18.16 17.09 13.80
C LEU A 159 -17.67 15.64 13.71
N GLY A 160 -18.61 14.72 13.90
CA GLY A 160 -18.33 13.28 13.92
C GLY A 160 -18.69 12.58 12.61
N ALA A 161 -17.86 11.64 12.18
CA ALA A 161 -18.04 10.97 10.91
C ALA A 161 -17.70 9.48 10.94
N ARG A 162 -17.85 8.82 9.78
CA ARG A 162 -17.28 7.50 9.48
C ARG A 162 -15.86 7.72 8.95
N GLY A 163 -14.93 8.06 9.84
CA GLY A 163 -13.59 8.53 9.49
C GLY A 163 -12.80 7.55 8.61
N ARG A 164 -11.94 8.10 7.76
CA ARG A 164 -10.99 7.34 6.93
C ARG A 164 -9.60 7.90 7.07
N SER A 165 -9.27 8.92 6.29
CA SER A 165 -7.95 9.52 6.25
C SER A 165 -7.93 10.85 6.98
N VAL A 166 -6.83 11.13 7.67
CA VAL A 166 -6.55 12.42 8.32
C VAL A 166 -5.25 12.97 7.79
N ARG A 167 -5.18 14.29 7.63
CA ARG A 167 -3.98 14.98 7.15
C ARG A 167 -3.77 16.32 7.85
N TRP A 168 -2.50 16.60 8.10
CA TRP A 168 -1.97 17.93 8.40
C TRP A 168 -1.54 18.61 7.09
N LEU A 169 -2.07 19.80 6.83
CA LEU A 169 -1.70 20.67 5.71
C LEU A 169 -1.74 22.13 6.15
N ASP A 170 -0.96 22.97 5.49
CA ASP A 170 -1.08 24.43 5.61
C ASP A 170 -1.99 24.96 4.50
N MET A 171 -3.28 25.14 4.79
CA MET A 171 -4.28 25.47 3.77
C MET A 171 -4.47 26.97 3.58
N ASP A 172 -3.86 27.82 4.41
CA ASP A 172 -3.85 29.27 4.25
C ASP A 172 -2.46 29.94 4.14
N ASN A 173 -1.39 29.15 4.21
CA ASN A 173 0.03 29.56 4.15
C ASN A 173 0.47 30.47 5.32
N ASP A 174 -0.13 30.33 6.50
CA ASP A 174 0.23 31.15 7.66
C ASP A 174 1.35 30.54 8.52
N GLY A 175 1.75 29.30 8.23
CA GLY A 175 2.83 28.61 8.94
C GLY A 175 2.37 27.69 10.08
N ASP A 176 1.07 27.48 10.32
CA ASP A 176 0.55 26.44 11.21
C ASP A 176 -0.15 25.27 10.44
N LEU A 177 -0.32 24.12 11.10
CA LEU A 177 -0.90 22.93 10.45
C LEU A 177 -2.41 22.90 10.68
N ASP A 178 -3.17 22.96 9.59
CA ASP A 178 -4.62 22.76 9.52
C ASP A 178 -5.00 21.28 9.40
N ILE A 179 -6.28 20.99 9.68
CA ILE A 179 -6.82 19.62 9.63
C ILE A 179 -7.68 19.43 8.37
N LEU A 180 -7.38 18.37 7.62
CA LEU A 180 -8.30 17.75 6.66
C LEU A 180 -8.68 16.34 7.12
N HIS A 181 -9.98 16.11 7.36
CA HIS A 181 -10.54 14.81 7.70
C HIS A 181 -11.44 14.29 6.56
N ILE A 182 -10.96 13.26 5.86
CA ILE A 182 -11.70 12.55 4.81
C ILE A 182 -12.48 11.40 5.43
N THR A 183 -13.73 11.23 4.99
CA THR A 183 -14.67 10.29 5.58
C THR A 183 -15.41 9.48 4.53
N ALA A 184 -15.82 8.27 4.92
CA ALA A 184 -16.64 7.42 4.08
C ALA A 184 -18.10 7.84 4.09
N MET A 185 -18.81 7.52 3.00
CA MET A 185 -20.23 7.79 2.90
C MET A 185 -20.98 7.17 4.11
N PRO A 186 -21.75 7.98 4.85
CA PRO A 186 -22.50 7.49 5.99
C PRO A 186 -23.68 6.63 5.50
N ILE A 187 -23.97 5.53 6.21
CA ILE A 187 -25.11 4.64 5.87
C ILE A 187 -26.46 5.34 6.09
N LYS A 188 -26.50 6.36 6.95
CA LYS A 188 -27.69 7.18 7.24
C LYS A 188 -27.44 8.61 6.76
N GLU A 189 -28.45 9.24 6.18
CA GLU A 189 -28.40 10.66 5.85
C GLU A 189 -28.07 11.48 7.10
N THR A 190 -27.13 12.41 6.96
CA THR A 190 -26.68 13.34 7.99
C THR A 190 -26.72 14.77 7.43
N GLN A 191 -26.88 15.74 8.31
CA GLN A 191 -26.78 17.17 7.96
C GLN A 191 -25.34 17.68 8.07
N GLN A 192 -24.41 16.88 8.60
CA GLN A 192 -23.00 17.24 8.68
C GLN A 192 -22.34 17.12 7.30
N PRO A 193 -21.32 17.96 7.01
CA PRO A 193 -20.53 17.80 5.80
C PRO A 193 -19.86 16.42 5.78
N ARG A 194 -19.60 15.88 4.59
CA ARG A 194 -18.96 14.56 4.47
C ARG A 194 -17.52 14.64 4.97
N ASN A 195 -16.71 15.49 4.36
CA ASN A 195 -15.34 15.74 4.80
C ASN A 195 -15.30 17.03 5.61
N VAL A 196 -14.37 17.11 6.57
CA VAL A 196 -14.28 18.24 7.49
C VAL A 196 -12.92 18.92 7.37
N VAL A 197 -12.94 20.24 7.34
CA VAL A 197 -11.75 21.09 7.31
C VAL A 197 -11.75 21.97 8.56
N PHE A 198 -10.63 22.05 9.25
CA PHE A 198 -10.45 23.01 10.33
C PHE A 198 -9.19 23.86 10.11
N GLU A 199 -9.36 25.16 10.23
CA GLU A 199 -8.27 26.15 10.35
C GLU A 199 -7.69 26.07 11.76
N ASN A 200 -6.37 25.99 11.87
CA ASN A 200 -5.67 26.21 13.13
C ASN A 200 -5.58 27.72 13.41
N LEU A 201 -5.86 28.10 14.65
CA LEU A 201 -5.93 29.52 15.04
C LEU A 201 -4.63 30.02 15.69
N GLY A 202 -3.54 29.25 15.61
CA GLY A 202 -2.27 29.51 16.25
C GLY A 202 -2.29 29.56 17.79
N ASN A 203 -3.36 29.08 18.43
CA ASN A 203 -3.55 29.13 19.89
C ASN A 203 -3.92 27.77 20.51
N GLY A 204 -3.72 26.69 19.75
CA GLY A 204 -4.08 25.33 20.14
C GLY A 204 -5.55 24.98 19.93
N CYS A 205 -6.35 25.89 19.36
CA CYS A 205 -7.74 25.66 18.98
C CYS A 205 -7.93 25.76 17.47
N PHE A 206 -9.02 25.14 17.01
CA PHE A 206 -9.37 25.03 15.62
C PHE A 206 -10.74 25.65 15.33
N ALA A 207 -10.91 26.22 14.14
CA ALA A 207 -12.19 26.69 13.63
C ALA A 207 -12.60 25.89 12.40
N TYR A 208 -13.83 25.37 12.40
CA TYR A 208 -14.39 24.73 11.21
C TYR A 208 -14.43 25.71 10.03
N LYS A 209 -13.91 25.27 8.89
CA LYS A 209 -13.95 26.02 7.63
C LYS A 209 -14.79 25.31 6.60
N GLN A 210 -15.74 26.05 6.06
CA GLN A 210 -16.58 25.54 5.00
C GLN A 210 -15.82 25.60 3.68
N THR A 211 -15.51 24.44 3.13
CA THR A 211 -14.81 24.30 1.84
C THR A 211 -15.60 23.37 0.93
N LYS A 212 -16.55 23.93 0.17
CA LYS A 212 -17.56 23.14 -0.55
C LYS A 212 -16.99 22.03 -1.44
N VAL A 213 -15.88 22.31 -2.13
CA VAL A 213 -15.19 21.32 -2.99
C VAL A 213 -14.69 20.13 -2.19
N LEU A 214 -14.09 20.37 -1.01
CA LEU A 214 -13.60 19.29 -0.15
C LEU A 214 -14.74 18.59 0.58
N GLU A 215 -15.76 19.33 1.05
CA GLU A 215 -16.93 18.77 1.74
C GLU A 215 -17.75 17.82 0.88
N ASP A 216 -17.83 18.08 -0.43
CA ASP A 216 -18.57 17.24 -1.38
C ASP A 216 -17.70 16.14 -2.01
N LEU A 217 -16.38 16.15 -1.75
CA LEU A 217 -15.46 15.25 -2.38
C LEU A 217 -15.78 13.79 -2.05
N GLU A 218 -15.93 12.97 -3.09
CA GLU A 218 -16.36 11.59 -2.90
C GLU A 218 -15.25 10.62 -2.49
N ALA A 219 -14.17 11.08 -1.87
CA ALA A 219 -13.01 10.28 -1.54
C ALA A 219 -13.12 9.49 -0.23
N GLU A 220 -12.33 8.43 -0.12
CA GLU A 220 -12.00 7.78 1.17
C GLU A 220 -10.49 7.77 1.46
N ARG A 221 -9.67 8.12 0.47
CA ARG A 221 -8.20 8.08 0.54
C ARG A 221 -7.61 9.27 -0.19
N LEU A 222 -6.40 9.67 0.20
CA LEU A 222 -5.68 10.76 -0.45
C LEU A 222 -4.17 10.68 -0.30
N LEU A 223 -3.48 11.18 -1.31
CA LEU A 223 -2.09 11.58 -1.31
C LEU A 223 -2.06 13.12 -1.43
N ILE A 224 -1.09 13.75 -0.76
CA ILE A 224 -0.84 15.18 -0.86
C ILE A 224 0.47 15.35 -1.61
N SER A 225 0.47 16.22 -2.60
CA SER A 225 1.64 16.53 -3.42
C SER A 225 1.43 17.91 -4.04
N ASP A 226 2.48 18.68 -4.24
CA ASP A 226 2.43 19.89 -5.06
C ASP A 226 2.70 19.47 -6.51
N ILE A 227 1.63 19.07 -7.20
CA ILE A 227 1.69 18.43 -8.53
C ILE A 227 1.96 19.44 -9.63
N ASN A 228 1.60 20.71 -9.42
CA ASN A 228 1.71 21.76 -10.42
C ASN A 228 2.95 22.66 -10.21
N ASN A 229 3.77 22.33 -9.21
CA ASN A 229 4.99 23.05 -8.80
C ASN A 229 4.75 24.54 -8.49
N ASP A 230 3.59 24.87 -7.90
CA ASP A 230 3.25 26.24 -7.47
C ASP A 230 3.63 26.54 -6.01
N GLY A 231 4.21 25.54 -5.32
CA GLY A 231 4.66 25.61 -3.93
C GLY A 231 3.53 25.40 -2.93
N ARG A 232 2.31 25.07 -3.36
CA ARG A 232 1.17 24.74 -2.50
C ARG A 232 0.77 23.30 -2.74
N LEU A 233 0.49 22.62 -1.63
CA LEU A 233 0.10 21.22 -1.69
C LEU A 233 -1.32 21.04 -2.24
N ASP A 234 -1.42 20.21 -3.27
CA ASP A 234 -2.64 19.75 -3.91
C ASP A 234 -3.05 18.37 -3.38
N LEU A 235 -4.26 17.93 -3.71
CA LEU A 235 -4.80 16.64 -3.26
C LEU A 235 -5.05 15.72 -4.46
N ILE A 236 -4.47 14.52 -4.38
CA ILE A 236 -4.81 13.40 -5.25
C ILE A 236 -5.65 12.44 -4.41
N THR A 237 -6.95 12.41 -4.67
CA THR A 237 -7.88 11.57 -3.90
C THR A 237 -8.32 10.38 -4.72
N PHE A 238 -8.67 9.27 -4.07
CA PHE A 238 -9.05 8.05 -4.77
C PHE A 238 -10.22 7.33 -4.11
N SER A 239 -10.94 6.57 -4.96
CA SER A 239 -12.30 6.06 -4.73
C SER A 239 -13.40 7.14 -4.70
N PRO A 240 -13.61 7.96 -5.77
CA PRO A 240 -13.00 7.92 -7.11
C PRO A 240 -11.70 8.75 -7.23
N LEU A 241 -10.93 8.58 -8.32
CA LEU A 241 -9.74 9.40 -8.59
C LEU A 241 -10.16 10.85 -8.85
N SER A 242 -9.60 11.80 -8.11
CA SER A 242 -9.80 13.23 -8.34
C SER A 242 -8.54 14.02 -8.06
N ILE A 243 -8.29 15.03 -8.90
CA ILE A 243 -7.17 15.96 -8.80
C ILE A 243 -7.72 17.30 -8.33
N ILE A 244 -7.46 17.64 -7.08
CA ILE A 244 -7.96 18.86 -6.45
C ILE A 244 -6.78 19.82 -6.23
N VAL A 245 -6.79 20.93 -6.95
CA VAL A 245 -5.71 21.92 -6.93
C VAL A 245 -6.05 23.05 -5.97
N ARG A 246 -5.08 23.45 -5.15
CA ARG A 246 -5.17 24.56 -4.20
C ARG A 246 -4.95 25.89 -4.91
N GLY A 247 -5.84 26.83 -4.65
CA GLY A 247 -5.77 28.21 -5.14
C GLY A 247 -4.80 29.09 -4.35
N GLU A 248 -4.69 30.35 -4.75
CA GLU A 248 -3.88 31.35 -4.05
C GLU A 248 -4.55 31.83 -2.75
N SER A 249 -5.88 31.77 -2.66
CA SER A 249 -6.62 32.21 -1.48
C SER A 249 -6.64 31.11 -0.41
N ALA A 250 -6.65 31.52 0.86
CA ALA A 250 -6.83 30.63 2.00
C ALA A 250 -8.04 29.69 1.80
N PHE A 251 -7.82 28.39 2.00
CA PHE A 251 -8.83 27.33 1.86
C PHE A 251 -9.52 27.26 0.49
N GLU A 252 -8.94 27.83 -0.57
CA GLU A 252 -9.48 27.74 -1.93
C GLU A 252 -9.02 26.45 -2.61
N PHE A 253 -9.96 25.61 -3.04
CA PHE A 253 -9.70 24.38 -3.78
C PHE A 253 -10.59 24.29 -5.01
N LYS A 254 -10.06 23.73 -6.09
CA LYS A 254 -10.77 23.54 -7.36
C LYS A 254 -10.53 22.13 -7.88
N ASP A 255 -11.58 21.54 -8.43
CA ASP A 255 -11.50 20.26 -9.11
C ASP A 255 -10.90 20.45 -10.52
N PHE A 256 -9.74 19.85 -10.73
CA PHE A 256 -8.95 19.89 -11.95
C PHE A 256 -8.85 18.50 -12.60
N THR A 257 -9.65 17.53 -12.15
CA THR A 257 -9.61 16.12 -12.56
C THR A 257 -9.65 15.96 -14.08
N GLN A 258 -10.61 16.60 -14.77
CA GLN A 258 -10.72 16.51 -16.24
C GLN A 258 -9.50 17.08 -16.96
N GLN A 259 -8.95 18.19 -16.47
CA GLN A 259 -7.77 18.80 -17.06
C GLN A 259 -6.54 17.89 -16.92
N TRP A 260 -6.32 17.35 -15.72
CA TRP A 260 -5.11 16.57 -15.44
C TRP A 260 -5.16 15.15 -15.97
N LEU A 261 -6.35 14.58 -16.15
CA LEU A 261 -6.55 13.19 -16.56
C LEU A 261 -7.13 13.05 -17.96
N THR A 262 -6.87 14.01 -18.86
CA THR A 262 -7.42 14.01 -20.23
C THR A 262 -7.10 12.70 -20.98
N GLU A 263 -5.92 12.10 -20.79
CA GLU A 263 -5.56 10.83 -21.43
C GLU A 263 -6.31 9.60 -20.87
N PHE A 264 -7.03 9.77 -19.76
CA PHE A 264 -7.70 8.71 -19.01
C PHE A 264 -9.22 8.79 -19.07
N GLU A 265 -9.82 9.78 -19.77
CA GLU A 265 -11.28 9.96 -19.85
C GLU A 265 -12.01 8.71 -20.33
N ASP A 266 -11.42 7.97 -21.28
CA ASP A 266 -11.96 6.73 -21.84
C ASP A 266 -11.37 5.46 -21.19
N LYS A 267 -10.51 5.60 -20.16
CA LYS A 267 -9.84 4.49 -19.48
C LYS A 267 -10.58 4.11 -18.20
N HIS A 268 -10.72 2.82 -17.94
CA HIS A 268 -11.21 2.30 -16.66
C HIS A 268 -10.13 2.42 -15.59
N ILE A 269 -10.15 3.52 -14.83
CA ILE A 269 -9.18 3.86 -13.77
C ILE A 269 -9.68 3.54 -12.34
N ASP A 270 -10.71 2.71 -12.22
CA ASP A 270 -11.26 2.28 -10.93
C ASP A 270 -10.29 1.40 -10.12
N PHE A 271 -10.67 1.04 -8.89
CA PHE A 271 -9.94 0.09 -8.04
C PHE A 271 -8.57 0.57 -7.53
N ILE A 272 -8.33 1.88 -7.44
CA ILE A 272 -7.13 2.42 -6.81
C ILE A 272 -7.17 2.17 -5.31
N THR A 273 -6.18 1.45 -4.79
CA THR A 273 -6.07 1.06 -3.38
C THR A 273 -5.02 1.87 -2.65
N ALA A 274 -3.93 2.25 -3.32
CA ALA A 274 -2.88 3.13 -2.80
C ALA A 274 -2.15 3.92 -3.88
N ALA A 275 -1.50 5.01 -3.46
CA ALA A 275 -0.74 5.91 -4.31
C ALA A 275 0.60 6.28 -3.65
N ALA A 276 1.69 6.29 -4.40
CA ALA A 276 3.00 6.78 -3.97
C ALA A 276 3.50 7.87 -4.92
N GLU A 277 4.04 8.95 -4.33
CA GLU A 277 4.76 10.01 -5.04
C GLU A 277 6.22 9.62 -5.25
N ALA A 278 6.78 9.90 -6.41
CA ALA A 278 8.21 9.88 -6.68
C ALA A 278 8.53 10.66 -7.97
N ASP A 279 9.65 11.38 -8.01
CA ASP A 279 10.28 11.80 -9.26
C ASP A 279 11.03 10.57 -9.81
N PHE A 280 10.37 9.74 -10.63
CA PHE A 280 10.95 8.45 -11.03
C PHE A 280 11.90 8.57 -12.22
N ASP A 281 11.76 9.61 -13.05
CA ASP A 281 12.64 9.85 -14.19
C ASP A 281 13.69 10.95 -13.96
N ASN A 282 13.70 11.56 -12.75
CA ASN A 282 14.61 12.61 -12.30
C ASN A 282 14.51 13.89 -13.17
N ASP A 283 13.30 14.25 -13.60
CA ASP A 283 13.06 15.47 -14.38
C ASP A 283 12.63 16.67 -13.53
N GLY A 284 12.40 16.44 -12.23
CA GLY A 284 12.15 17.46 -11.22
C GLY A 284 10.67 17.73 -10.94
N ASP A 285 9.73 17.08 -11.64
CA ASP A 285 8.33 17.03 -11.22
C ASP A 285 7.97 15.68 -10.57
N MET A 286 6.92 15.69 -9.75
CA MET A 286 6.53 14.52 -8.96
C MET A 286 5.52 13.69 -9.73
N ASP A 287 5.89 12.44 -10.00
CA ASP A 287 5.04 11.43 -10.63
C ASP A 287 4.28 10.60 -9.59
N ILE A 288 3.24 9.91 -10.05
CA ILE A 288 2.35 9.14 -9.17
C ILE A 288 2.23 7.70 -9.64
N TYR A 289 2.66 6.77 -8.79
CA TYR A 289 2.33 5.36 -8.93
C TYR A 289 1.00 5.08 -8.24
N LEU A 290 0.03 4.51 -8.96
CA LEU A 290 -1.25 4.05 -8.43
C LEU A 290 -1.31 2.52 -8.43
N SER A 291 -1.21 1.92 -7.25
CA SER A 291 -1.53 0.49 -7.09
C SER A 291 -3.04 0.28 -7.19
N ARG A 292 -3.43 -0.81 -7.84
CA ARG A 292 -4.83 -1.12 -8.11
C ARG A 292 -5.15 -2.57 -7.77
N GLY A 293 -6.33 -2.73 -7.18
CA GLY A 293 -6.76 -4.01 -6.68
C GLY A 293 -8.23 -4.04 -6.30
N LYS A 294 -8.84 -5.21 -6.46
CA LYS A 294 -10.17 -5.49 -5.91
C LYS A 294 -10.05 -5.62 -4.40
N THR A 295 -10.83 -4.82 -3.69
CA THR A 295 -10.95 -4.87 -2.23
C THR A 295 -11.95 -5.95 -1.80
N TYR A 296 -12.13 -6.17 -0.49
CA TYR A 296 -12.90 -7.27 0.09
C TYR A 296 -14.24 -7.59 -0.60
N TYR A 297 -15.11 -6.60 -0.82
CA TYR A 297 -16.42 -6.83 -1.44
C TYR A 297 -16.31 -7.20 -2.92
N GLN A 298 -15.34 -6.60 -3.63
CA GLN A 298 -15.11 -6.86 -5.04
C GLN A 298 -14.48 -8.24 -5.27
N ILE A 299 -13.63 -8.70 -4.33
CA ILE A 299 -13.10 -10.08 -4.30
C ILE A 299 -14.21 -11.09 -4.01
N ALA A 300 -15.21 -10.72 -3.20
CA ALA A 300 -16.32 -11.60 -2.85
C ALA A 300 -17.34 -11.74 -3.98
N ASN A 301 -16.94 -12.33 -5.10
CA ASN A 301 -17.79 -12.62 -6.26
C ASN A 301 -17.15 -13.76 -7.06
N ASN A 302 -17.53 -15.02 -6.79
CA ASN A 302 -16.94 -16.20 -7.43
C ASN A 302 -15.41 -16.16 -7.51
N ALA A 303 -14.72 -15.93 -6.40
CA ALA A 303 -13.26 -15.98 -6.35
C ALA A 303 -12.77 -17.33 -5.85
N MET A 304 -11.60 -17.74 -6.36
CA MET A 304 -10.98 -19.02 -6.04
C MET A 304 -9.46 -18.89 -5.99
N SER A 305 -8.82 -19.63 -5.09
CA SER A 305 -7.40 -19.95 -5.14
C SER A 305 -7.20 -21.45 -4.94
N TYR A 306 -6.24 -22.03 -5.64
CA TYR A 306 -5.97 -23.46 -5.57
C TYR A 306 -4.48 -23.75 -5.42
N ASP A 307 -4.11 -24.26 -4.25
CA ASP A 307 -2.74 -24.64 -3.91
C ASP A 307 -2.51 -26.11 -4.26
N GLN A 308 -1.92 -26.34 -5.44
CA GLN A 308 -1.67 -27.67 -5.99
C GLN A 308 -0.82 -28.58 -5.06
N PRO A 309 0.31 -28.11 -4.48
CA PRO A 309 1.08 -28.88 -3.49
C PRO A 309 0.26 -29.44 -2.32
N THR A 310 -0.66 -28.64 -1.77
CA THR A 310 -1.47 -29.03 -0.61
C THR A 310 -2.85 -29.57 -0.99
N LYS A 311 -3.21 -29.54 -2.28
CA LYS A 311 -4.53 -29.92 -2.80
C LYS A 311 -5.65 -29.16 -2.09
N ARG A 312 -5.40 -27.88 -1.80
CA ARG A 312 -6.33 -27.00 -1.09
C ARG A 312 -7.00 -26.04 -2.07
N LEU A 313 -8.32 -25.98 -1.98
CA LEU A 313 -9.18 -25.06 -2.70
C LEU A 313 -9.76 -24.05 -1.69
N ASP A 314 -9.49 -22.78 -1.90
CA ASP A 314 -10.09 -21.67 -1.15
C ASP A 314 -11.10 -20.97 -2.05
N ILE A 315 -12.28 -20.66 -1.51
CA ILE A 315 -13.34 -19.96 -2.23
C ILE A 315 -13.84 -18.75 -1.45
N ARG A 316 -14.30 -17.75 -2.19
CA ARG A 316 -14.99 -16.58 -1.64
C ARG A 316 -16.09 -16.12 -2.59
N ASP A 317 -17.27 -15.85 -2.04
CA ASP A 317 -18.42 -15.42 -2.81
C ASP A 317 -19.28 -14.38 -2.06
N GLU A 318 -20.20 -13.73 -2.79
CA GLU A 318 -21.13 -12.74 -2.27
C GLU A 318 -22.03 -13.34 -1.17
N GLY A 319 -22.20 -12.59 -0.08
CA GLY A 319 -23.19 -12.94 0.94
C GLY A 319 -24.61 -12.45 0.65
N ASN A 320 -24.91 -12.07 -0.60
CA ASN A 320 -26.23 -11.61 -1.06
C ASN A 320 -27.20 -12.79 -1.25
N LYS A 321 -28.50 -12.53 -1.37
CA LYS A 321 -29.50 -13.58 -1.63
C LYS A 321 -29.17 -14.32 -2.94
N SER A 322 -28.69 -15.56 -2.83
CA SER A 322 -28.18 -16.34 -3.95
C SER A 322 -28.29 -17.85 -3.69
N SER A 323 -28.03 -18.64 -4.72
CA SER A 323 -27.71 -20.06 -4.59
C SER A 323 -26.67 -20.37 -5.65
N ASP A 324 -25.56 -20.97 -5.22
CA ASP A 324 -24.45 -21.32 -6.09
C ASP A 324 -23.70 -22.54 -5.52
N GLY A 325 -22.75 -23.07 -6.28
CA GLY A 325 -21.95 -24.23 -5.92
C GLY A 325 -21.26 -24.86 -7.11
N PHE A 326 -20.43 -25.86 -6.83
CA PHE A 326 -19.60 -26.51 -7.83
C PHE A 326 -19.35 -27.98 -7.51
N ILE A 327 -18.95 -28.73 -8.53
CA ILE A 327 -18.53 -30.12 -8.41
C ILE A 327 -17.01 -30.18 -8.47
N PHE A 328 -16.41 -30.96 -7.58
CA PHE A 328 -14.95 -31.16 -7.54
C PHE A 328 -14.61 -32.64 -7.35
N GLU A 329 -13.39 -33.01 -7.72
CA GLU A 329 -12.88 -34.37 -7.55
C GLU A 329 -11.98 -34.46 -6.32
N ALA A 330 -12.21 -35.46 -5.48
CA ALA A 330 -11.41 -35.78 -4.30
C ALA A 330 -11.50 -37.28 -4.00
N GLY A 331 -10.64 -37.79 -3.12
CA GLY A 331 -10.71 -39.20 -2.70
C GLY A 331 -11.95 -39.52 -1.85
N ASP A 332 -11.87 -40.60 -1.09
CA ASP A 332 -12.95 -41.02 -0.17
C ASP A 332 -13.12 -40.09 1.05
N GLU A 333 -12.28 -39.06 1.17
CA GLU A 333 -12.28 -38.11 2.28
C GLU A 333 -11.93 -36.69 1.78
N VAL A 334 -12.56 -35.69 2.40
CA VAL A 334 -12.22 -34.27 2.27
C VAL A 334 -12.08 -33.64 3.65
N ILE A 335 -11.24 -32.61 3.76
CA ILE A 335 -11.10 -31.82 4.98
C ILE A 335 -11.68 -30.44 4.70
N LEU A 336 -12.67 -30.02 5.49
CA LEU A 336 -13.25 -28.68 5.44
C LEU A 336 -12.61 -27.81 6.52
N SER A 337 -12.31 -26.55 6.20
CA SER A 337 -11.83 -25.58 7.18
C SER A 337 -12.17 -24.15 6.75
N ASP A 338 -11.95 -23.18 7.65
CA ASP A 338 -12.06 -21.74 7.35
C ASP A 338 -13.42 -21.30 6.80
N PHE A 339 -14.49 -22.03 7.14
CA PHE A 339 -15.84 -21.60 6.81
C PHE A 339 -16.16 -20.35 7.62
N PHE A 340 -16.44 -19.26 6.92
CA PHE A 340 -16.61 -17.95 7.51
C PHE A 340 -17.63 -17.12 6.73
N ARG A 341 -18.20 -16.14 7.41
CA ARG A 341 -19.02 -15.10 6.78
C ARG A 341 -18.83 -13.76 7.45
N TRP A 342 -18.69 -12.69 6.67
CA TRP A 342 -18.59 -11.35 7.24
C TRP A 342 -19.98 -10.77 7.53
N PHE A 343 -20.28 -10.45 8.80
CA PHE A 343 -21.63 -10.09 9.25
C PHE A 343 -22.09 -8.71 8.74
N ARG A 344 -23.37 -8.57 8.35
CA ARG A 344 -23.97 -7.26 8.03
C ARG A 344 -24.62 -6.59 9.23
N ASN A 345 -25.62 -7.26 9.83
CA ASN A 345 -26.51 -6.64 10.82
C ASN A 345 -26.60 -7.39 12.16
N VAL A 346 -26.30 -8.68 12.18
CA VAL A 346 -26.35 -9.56 13.38
C VAL A 346 -25.51 -10.82 13.14
N ASP A 347 -24.99 -11.41 14.21
CA ASP A 347 -24.31 -12.70 14.18
C ASP A 347 -25.34 -13.86 14.06
N LYS A 348 -25.71 -14.23 12.83
CA LYS A 348 -26.61 -15.37 12.51
C LYS A 348 -25.81 -16.61 12.09
N ASP A 349 -26.07 -17.79 12.64
CA ASP A 349 -25.31 -18.99 12.21
C ASP A 349 -25.70 -19.48 10.81
N MET A 350 -24.72 -19.93 10.01
CA MET A 350 -24.90 -20.52 8.67
C MET A 350 -24.42 -21.98 8.68
N PRO A 351 -25.27 -22.95 9.04
CA PRO A 351 -24.84 -24.32 9.27
C PRO A 351 -24.38 -25.00 7.98
N LEU A 352 -23.64 -26.11 8.16
CA LEU A 352 -23.29 -27.04 7.09
C LEU A 352 -24.15 -28.30 7.19
N TYR A 353 -24.78 -28.71 6.08
CA TYR A 353 -25.47 -30.00 5.97
C TYR A 353 -24.69 -30.95 5.08
N VAL A 354 -24.48 -32.18 5.56
CA VAL A 354 -23.70 -33.21 4.87
C VAL A 354 -24.57 -34.42 4.53
N GLY A 355 -24.48 -34.87 3.27
CA GLY A 355 -25.18 -36.03 2.72
C GLY A 355 -26.69 -35.89 2.61
N ALA A 356 -27.34 -36.83 1.90
CA ALA A 356 -28.79 -36.86 1.76
C ALA A 356 -29.52 -36.99 3.12
N ALA A 357 -28.84 -37.53 4.13
CA ALA A 357 -29.32 -37.61 5.51
C ALA A 357 -29.38 -36.24 6.23
N ARG A 358 -28.80 -35.19 5.65
CA ARG A 358 -28.73 -33.84 6.21
C ARG A 358 -28.14 -33.80 7.62
N LYS A 359 -27.01 -34.47 7.83
CA LYS A 359 -26.29 -34.36 9.10
C LYS A 359 -25.81 -32.92 9.27
N LYS A 360 -26.26 -32.25 10.33
CA LYS A 360 -25.95 -30.84 10.62
C LYS A 360 -24.61 -30.72 11.32
N TYR A 361 -23.79 -29.77 10.87
CA TYR A 361 -22.57 -29.30 11.50
C TYR A 361 -22.65 -27.77 11.65
N GLU A 362 -21.93 -27.24 12.63
CA GLU A 362 -21.57 -25.82 12.65
C GLU A 362 -20.59 -25.53 11.50
N MET A 363 -20.40 -24.26 11.14
CA MET A 363 -19.37 -23.88 10.16
C MET A 363 -18.01 -24.41 10.62
N PRO A 364 -17.32 -25.23 9.82
CA PRO A 364 -16.00 -25.74 10.18
C PRO A 364 -14.96 -24.62 10.10
N LYS A 365 -14.79 -23.88 11.21
CA LYS A 365 -13.71 -22.90 11.37
C LYS A 365 -12.35 -23.60 11.44
N ALA A 366 -12.30 -24.74 12.12
CA ALA A 366 -11.15 -25.64 12.17
C ALA A 366 -11.35 -26.85 11.27
N ALA A 367 -10.28 -27.63 11.06
CA ALA A 367 -10.29 -28.83 10.23
C ALA A 367 -11.39 -29.82 10.66
N LEU A 368 -12.31 -30.11 9.75
CA LEU A 368 -13.37 -31.10 9.87
C LEU A 368 -13.24 -32.13 8.75
N VAL A 369 -12.96 -33.36 9.14
CA VAL A 369 -12.84 -34.49 8.21
C VAL A 369 -14.23 -35.03 7.87
N ILE A 370 -14.55 -35.14 6.57
CA ILE A 370 -15.79 -35.72 6.06
C ILE A 370 -15.47 -36.89 5.13
N ASN A 371 -16.02 -38.05 5.45
CA ASN A 371 -15.90 -39.26 4.64
C ASN A 371 -17.02 -39.35 3.60
N ALA A 372 -16.72 -39.95 2.45
CA ALA A 372 -17.65 -40.15 1.35
C ALA A 372 -18.92 -40.90 1.77
N GLU A 373 -18.80 -41.87 2.69
CA GLU A 373 -19.94 -42.62 3.24
C GLU A 373 -20.95 -41.71 3.95
N ASP A 374 -20.46 -40.81 4.80
CA ASP A 374 -21.30 -39.86 5.56
C ASP A 374 -21.92 -38.79 4.65
N ALA A 375 -21.25 -38.48 3.54
CA ALA A 375 -21.67 -37.48 2.58
C ALA A 375 -22.51 -38.03 1.43
N LYS A 376 -22.88 -39.31 1.40
CA LYS A 376 -23.62 -39.91 0.27
C LYS A 376 -24.88 -39.12 -0.12
N GLY A 377 -24.93 -38.72 -1.39
CA GLY A 377 -26.05 -37.98 -2.00
C GLY A 377 -26.07 -36.50 -1.64
N ILE A 378 -26.88 -35.73 -2.38
CA ILE A 378 -26.97 -34.27 -2.20
C ILE A 378 -27.98 -33.95 -1.09
N PRO A 379 -27.60 -33.19 -0.05
CA PRO A 379 -28.56 -32.67 0.91
C PRO A 379 -29.63 -31.82 0.21
N LYS A 380 -30.92 -32.02 0.55
CA LYS A 380 -31.99 -31.14 0.06
C LYS A 380 -31.71 -29.71 0.54
N GLN A 381 -31.62 -28.72 -0.35
CA GLN A 381 -31.47 -27.32 0.04
C GLN A 381 -32.83 -26.72 0.44
N SER A 382 -32.89 -26.04 1.58
CA SER A 382 -34.16 -25.50 2.11
C SER A 382 -34.03 -24.21 2.91
N GLU A 383 -32.84 -23.88 3.37
CA GLU A 383 -32.57 -22.74 4.24
C GLU A 383 -31.21 -22.13 3.95
N THR A 384 -30.91 -21.00 4.59
CA THR A 384 -29.57 -20.40 4.49
C THR A 384 -28.54 -21.33 5.12
N ALA A 385 -27.71 -21.97 4.30
CA ALA A 385 -26.74 -22.98 4.75
C ALA A 385 -25.73 -23.34 3.65
N TRP A 386 -24.65 -24.00 4.07
CA TRP A 386 -23.76 -24.77 3.21
C TRP A 386 -24.26 -26.21 3.07
N TYR A 387 -23.99 -26.85 1.93
CA TYR A 387 -24.41 -28.20 1.61
C TYR A 387 -23.28 -28.97 0.91
N LEU A 388 -22.86 -30.09 1.50
CA LEU A 388 -21.84 -30.97 0.95
C LEU A 388 -22.45 -32.35 0.65
N GLY A 389 -22.20 -32.87 -0.55
CA GLY A 389 -22.62 -34.21 -0.96
C GLY A 389 -21.55 -34.95 -1.76
N TYR A 390 -21.46 -36.26 -1.57
CA TYR A 390 -20.67 -37.19 -2.37
C TYR A 390 -21.57 -37.83 -3.43
N LEU A 391 -21.19 -37.67 -4.70
CA LEU A 391 -21.95 -38.08 -5.88
C LEU A 391 -21.57 -39.48 -6.38
N GLY A 392 -20.49 -40.06 -5.85
CA GLY A 392 -19.87 -41.28 -6.39
C GLY A 392 -18.73 -40.95 -7.35
N ASP A 393 -17.93 -41.98 -7.70
CA ASP A 393 -16.80 -41.87 -8.64
C ASP A 393 -15.84 -40.72 -8.32
N ASN A 394 -15.46 -40.55 -7.04
CA ASN A 394 -14.58 -39.48 -6.55
C ASN A 394 -15.13 -38.05 -6.73
N LYS A 395 -16.42 -37.89 -7.07
CA LYS A 395 -17.04 -36.57 -7.26
C LYS A 395 -17.79 -36.12 -6.02
N TRP A 396 -17.54 -34.88 -5.65
CA TRP A 396 -18.15 -34.18 -4.53
C TRP A 396 -18.82 -32.90 -5.03
N GLN A 397 -19.83 -32.43 -4.32
CA GLN A 397 -20.49 -31.15 -4.58
C GLN A 397 -20.50 -30.33 -3.29
N LEU A 398 -19.93 -29.14 -3.34
CA LEU A 398 -20.15 -28.09 -2.34
C LEU A 398 -21.10 -27.05 -2.94
N SER A 399 -22.12 -26.66 -2.20
CA SER A 399 -23.07 -25.61 -2.60
C SER A 399 -23.56 -24.82 -1.40
N TRP A 400 -24.11 -23.63 -1.66
CA TRP A 400 -24.73 -22.78 -0.65
C TRP A 400 -26.06 -22.24 -1.16
N GLN A 401 -26.95 -21.94 -0.21
CA GLN A 401 -28.16 -21.20 -0.45
C GLN A 401 -28.22 -20.07 0.57
N LEU A 402 -28.53 -18.86 0.14
CA LEU A 402 -28.74 -17.68 0.97
C LEU A 402 -30.15 -17.15 0.66
N ASN A 403 -31.09 -17.25 1.61
CA ASN A 403 -32.49 -16.87 1.39
C ASN A 403 -32.76 -15.36 1.46
N GLU A 404 -31.77 -14.60 1.91
CA GLU A 404 -31.78 -13.15 2.10
C GLU A 404 -30.37 -12.59 1.89
N ASN A 405 -30.22 -11.27 1.86
CA ASN A 405 -28.91 -10.64 1.93
C ASN A 405 -28.35 -10.88 3.34
N TYR A 406 -27.45 -11.85 3.44
CA TYR A 406 -27.12 -12.52 4.68
C TYR A 406 -25.78 -12.05 5.27
N ALA A 407 -24.77 -11.88 4.41
CA ALA A 407 -23.42 -11.51 4.78
C ALA A 407 -22.81 -10.54 3.76
N TRP A 408 -21.72 -9.86 4.10
CA TRP A 408 -20.93 -9.11 3.12
C TRP A 408 -20.20 -10.08 2.18
N ASP A 409 -19.64 -11.15 2.74
CA ASP A 409 -19.06 -12.26 1.99
C ASP A 409 -19.31 -13.60 2.71
N ILE A 410 -19.06 -14.69 1.99
CA ILE A 410 -18.92 -16.03 2.53
C ILE A 410 -17.62 -16.65 2.03
N ARG A 411 -17.00 -17.50 2.85
CA ARG A 411 -15.69 -18.12 2.59
C ARG A 411 -15.71 -19.58 2.99
N ALA A 412 -14.96 -20.41 2.27
CA ALA A 412 -14.76 -21.81 2.63
C ALA A 412 -13.44 -22.33 2.06
N SER A 413 -12.88 -23.34 2.73
CA SER A 413 -11.68 -24.04 2.27
C SER A 413 -11.89 -25.56 2.30
N ILE A 414 -11.38 -26.23 1.27
CA ILE A 414 -11.48 -27.67 1.08
C ILE A 414 -10.10 -28.23 0.76
N THR A 415 -9.61 -29.19 1.54
CA THR A 415 -8.37 -29.92 1.27
C THR A 415 -8.67 -31.35 0.81
N GLY A 416 -7.90 -31.83 -0.17
CA GLY A 416 -8.09 -33.13 -0.82
C GLY A 416 -8.58 -33.03 -2.28
N VAL A 417 -8.78 -31.82 -2.77
CA VAL A 417 -9.27 -31.52 -4.13
C VAL A 417 -8.16 -31.82 -5.15
N GLN A 418 -8.43 -32.64 -6.18
CA GLN A 418 -7.41 -33.08 -7.13
C GLN A 418 -7.06 -32.03 -8.20
N SER A 419 -8.03 -31.19 -8.55
CA SER A 419 -7.90 -30.12 -9.52
C SER A 419 -8.99 -29.07 -9.28
N PRO A 420 -8.76 -27.79 -9.63
CA PRO A 420 -9.77 -26.75 -9.45
C PRO A 420 -11.01 -27.07 -10.30
N PRO A 421 -12.22 -26.78 -9.79
CA PRO A 421 -13.45 -27.05 -10.52
C PRO A 421 -13.52 -26.13 -11.76
N VAL A 422 -13.89 -26.71 -12.91
CA VAL A 422 -13.91 -26.01 -14.21
C VAL A 422 -15.30 -25.48 -14.59
N ASP A 423 -16.34 -25.94 -13.89
CA ASP A 423 -17.74 -25.58 -14.10
C ASP A 423 -18.15 -24.33 -13.33
N TRP A 424 -17.34 -23.89 -12.37
CA TRP A 424 -17.55 -22.65 -11.63
C TRP A 424 -16.73 -21.52 -12.24
N LYS A 425 -17.41 -20.59 -12.93
CA LYS A 425 -16.75 -19.46 -13.60
C LYS A 425 -16.21 -18.50 -12.54
N THR A 426 -14.90 -18.55 -12.32
CA THR A 426 -14.22 -17.68 -11.38
C THR A 426 -13.98 -16.30 -11.98
N GLN A 427 -14.01 -15.28 -11.14
CA GLN A 427 -13.54 -13.96 -11.55
C GLN A 427 -12.01 -13.92 -11.64
N ASP A 428 -11.50 -13.04 -12.49
CA ASP A 428 -10.09 -12.63 -12.49
C ASP A 428 -9.89 -11.53 -11.44
N LEU A 429 -8.93 -11.69 -10.53
CA LEU A 429 -8.66 -10.70 -9.49
C LEU A 429 -7.67 -9.62 -9.92
N SER A 430 -6.92 -9.83 -11.01
CA SER A 430 -5.92 -8.89 -11.49
C SER A 430 -6.54 -7.57 -11.93
N VAL A 431 -5.92 -6.46 -11.51
CA VAL A 431 -6.18 -5.12 -12.01
C VAL A 431 -4.83 -4.47 -12.34
N PRO A 432 -4.60 -3.94 -13.55
CA PRO A 432 -3.33 -3.32 -13.89
C PRO A 432 -3.16 -2.00 -13.14
N ASP A 433 -2.05 -1.87 -12.42
CA ASP A 433 -1.57 -0.62 -11.82
C ASP A 433 -1.36 0.48 -12.88
N LEU A 434 -1.29 1.73 -12.43
CA LEU A 434 -1.03 2.88 -13.30
C LEU A 434 0.23 3.63 -12.84
N LEU A 435 1.03 4.08 -13.81
CA LEU A 435 2.10 5.04 -13.59
C LEU A 435 1.74 6.34 -14.31
N LEU A 436 1.46 7.37 -13.54
CA LEU A 436 1.10 8.70 -14.02
C LEU A 436 2.36 9.57 -14.04
N GLU A 437 2.86 9.85 -15.24
CA GLU A 437 4.01 10.72 -15.43
C GLU A 437 3.55 12.17 -15.50
N ASN A 438 4.11 13.02 -14.65
CA ASN A 438 3.77 14.42 -14.63
C ASN A 438 4.47 15.12 -15.79
N ARG A 439 3.72 15.98 -16.49
CA ARG A 439 4.22 16.77 -17.62
C ARG A 439 3.71 18.19 -17.49
N GLY A 440 4.06 18.79 -16.35
CA GLY A 440 3.73 20.16 -15.99
C GLY A 440 2.32 20.35 -15.44
N ASN A 441 1.29 20.34 -16.28
CA ASN A 441 -0.09 20.64 -15.87
C ASN A 441 -1.11 19.54 -16.21
N GLN A 442 -0.59 18.34 -16.49
CA GLN A 442 -1.35 17.16 -16.84
C GLN A 442 -0.52 15.90 -16.53
N PHE A 443 -1.20 14.78 -16.31
CA PHE A 443 -0.58 13.46 -16.25
C PHE A 443 -0.71 12.75 -17.58
N ILE A 444 0.34 12.01 -17.96
CA ILE A 444 0.33 11.07 -19.09
C ILE A 444 0.46 9.63 -18.60
N ASP A 445 -0.01 8.67 -19.40
CA ASP A 445 0.05 7.25 -19.05
C ASP A 445 1.40 6.60 -19.39
N SER A 446 2.22 6.43 -18.37
CA SER A 446 3.51 5.74 -18.46
C SER A 446 3.45 4.30 -17.96
N SER A 447 2.25 3.70 -17.82
CA SER A 447 2.07 2.34 -17.30
C SER A 447 2.69 1.25 -18.18
N HIS A 448 3.01 1.56 -19.44
CA HIS A 448 3.78 0.66 -20.32
C HIS A 448 5.21 0.40 -19.84
N LYS A 449 5.73 1.21 -18.91
CA LYS A 449 7.03 1.02 -18.24
C LYS A 449 6.97 -0.02 -17.13
N LEU A 450 5.77 -0.38 -16.66
CA LEU A 450 5.56 -1.31 -15.55
C LEU A 450 5.66 -2.79 -16.01
N PRO A 451 6.21 -3.68 -15.15
CA PRO A 451 6.41 -5.08 -15.51
C PRO A 451 5.16 -5.94 -15.21
N PRO A 452 5.09 -7.20 -15.67
CA PRO A 452 3.88 -8.03 -15.58
C PRO A 452 3.25 -8.17 -14.18
N LEU A 453 4.03 -8.18 -13.09
CA LEU A 453 3.49 -8.27 -11.73
C LEU A 453 2.83 -6.99 -11.21
N SER A 454 2.86 -5.88 -11.97
CA SER A 454 1.99 -4.72 -11.73
C SER A 454 0.55 -4.96 -12.21
N ASN A 455 0.26 -6.11 -12.83
CA ASN A 455 -1.08 -6.57 -13.19
C ASN A 455 -1.51 -7.76 -12.30
N ASP A 456 -1.72 -7.47 -11.03
CA ASP A 456 -2.17 -8.40 -9.98
C ASP A 456 -3.26 -7.70 -9.14
N ASN A 457 -3.67 -8.26 -8.01
CA ASN A 457 -4.51 -7.58 -7.04
C ASN A 457 -3.60 -6.87 -6.01
N ASN A 458 -3.15 -5.66 -6.34
CA ASN A 458 -2.19 -4.89 -5.53
C ASN A 458 -2.93 -3.96 -4.58
N TRP A 459 -2.55 -3.93 -3.31
CA TRP A 459 -3.26 -3.21 -2.26
C TRP A 459 -2.51 -1.98 -1.74
N GLY A 460 -1.17 -2.01 -1.79
CA GLY A 460 -0.32 -0.92 -1.32
C GLY A 460 0.86 -0.65 -2.23
N VAL A 461 1.45 0.54 -2.10
CA VAL A 461 2.71 0.91 -2.74
C VAL A 461 3.45 1.93 -1.88
N ILE A 462 4.78 1.83 -1.81
CA ILE A 462 5.68 2.84 -1.25
C ILE A 462 6.83 3.09 -2.23
N SER A 463 7.49 4.25 -2.13
CA SER A 463 8.67 4.59 -2.94
C SER A 463 9.91 4.82 -2.07
N ALA A 464 11.06 4.39 -2.56
CA ALA A 464 12.38 4.64 -1.98
C ALA A 464 13.47 4.34 -3.01
N ASP A 465 14.72 4.71 -2.76
CA ASP A 465 15.85 4.25 -3.57
C ASP A 465 16.50 3.08 -2.80
N PHE A 466 16.14 1.84 -3.12
CA PHE A 466 16.53 0.65 -2.33
C PHE A 466 17.92 0.13 -2.68
N ASN A 467 18.47 0.53 -3.82
CA ASN A 467 19.79 0.11 -4.30
C ASN A 467 20.82 1.25 -4.27
N ASN A 468 20.42 2.46 -3.87
CA ASN A 468 21.17 3.69 -3.85
C ASN A 468 21.72 4.14 -5.22
N ASP A 469 20.98 3.91 -6.30
CA ASP A 469 21.41 4.24 -7.67
C ASP A 469 20.97 5.62 -8.18
N SER A 470 20.34 6.42 -7.30
CA SER A 470 19.76 7.74 -7.57
C SER A 470 18.45 7.73 -8.34
N TYR A 471 17.77 6.59 -8.47
CA TYR A 471 16.41 6.52 -9.00
C TYR A 471 15.44 5.96 -7.96
N SER A 472 14.23 6.53 -7.92
CA SER A 472 13.19 6.03 -7.04
C SER A 472 12.65 4.71 -7.56
N ASP A 473 12.71 3.68 -6.73
CA ASP A 473 12.08 2.37 -6.88
C ASP A 473 10.70 2.35 -6.21
N PHE A 474 9.94 1.27 -6.44
CA PHE A 474 8.66 1.03 -5.77
C PHE A 474 8.59 -0.35 -5.13
N PHE A 475 8.00 -0.45 -3.94
CA PHE A 475 7.63 -1.72 -3.32
C PHE A 475 6.12 -1.85 -3.28
N VAL A 476 5.58 -2.88 -3.94
CA VAL A 476 4.14 -3.07 -4.16
C VAL A 476 3.64 -4.25 -3.34
N TYR A 477 2.67 -3.97 -2.47
CA TYR A 477 2.05 -4.93 -1.57
C TYR A 477 0.93 -5.68 -2.27
N ARG A 478 0.98 -7.01 -2.22
CA ARG A 478 0.12 -7.90 -3.01
C ARG A 478 -0.91 -8.62 -2.14
N PHE A 479 -2.17 -8.63 -2.60
CA PHE A 479 -3.20 -9.48 -2.03
C PHE A 479 -2.89 -10.97 -2.27
N GLY A 480 -2.58 -11.32 -3.51
CA GLY A 480 -2.22 -12.68 -3.91
C GLY A 480 -3.39 -13.67 -3.91
N GLU A 481 -3.25 -14.76 -3.17
CA GLU A 481 -4.25 -15.84 -3.07
C GLU A 481 -5.22 -15.58 -1.91
N LEU A 482 -6.44 -16.10 -1.99
CA LEU A 482 -7.55 -15.82 -1.04
C LEU A 482 -7.25 -16.10 0.45
N ARG A 483 -6.28 -16.97 0.76
CA ARG A 483 -5.92 -17.34 2.14
C ARG A 483 -4.41 -17.43 2.36
N LYS A 484 -3.58 -17.13 1.36
CA LYS A 484 -2.15 -17.40 1.43
C LYS A 484 -1.35 -16.19 1.03
N ARG A 485 -0.48 -15.76 1.93
CA ARG A 485 0.47 -14.68 1.68
C ARG A 485 1.46 -15.07 0.59
N VAL A 486 1.42 -14.33 -0.51
CA VAL A 486 2.40 -14.39 -1.61
C VAL A 486 3.47 -13.33 -1.40
N THR A 487 4.63 -13.49 -2.03
CA THR A 487 5.70 -12.47 -2.00
C THR A 487 5.22 -11.16 -2.63
N ASP A 488 5.52 -10.03 -2.02
CA ASP A 488 5.38 -8.71 -2.63
C ASP A 488 6.35 -8.55 -3.82
N VAL A 489 6.27 -7.43 -4.54
CA VAL A 489 7.17 -7.15 -5.66
C VAL A 489 7.92 -5.85 -5.44
N LEU A 490 9.24 -5.92 -5.54
CA LEU A 490 10.12 -4.77 -5.63
C LEU A 490 10.32 -4.43 -7.11
N LEU A 491 10.02 -3.20 -7.49
CA LEU A 491 10.15 -2.65 -8.84
C LEU A 491 11.39 -1.75 -8.86
N LEU A 492 12.49 -2.28 -9.40
CA LEU A 492 13.76 -1.57 -9.52
C LEU A 492 13.78 -0.70 -10.77
N ASN A 493 13.90 0.61 -10.57
CA ASN A 493 13.89 1.59 -11.64
C ASN A 493 15.12 1.45 -12.53
N GLN A 494 14.92 1.39 -13.84
CA GLN A 494 15.97 1.32 -14.85
C GLN A 494 16.14 2.71 -15.50
N LEU A 495 16.68 3.64 -14.71
CA LEU A 495 17.06 4.99 -15.15
C LEU A 495 15.89 5.83 -15.73
N GLY A 496 14.69 5.70 -15.15
CA GLY A 496 13.47 6.40 -15.59
C GLY A 496 12.81 5.79 -16.83
N GLN A 497 13.35 4.70 -17.39
CA GLN A 497 12.88 4.15 -18.66
C GLN A 497 11.93 2.96 -18.50
N SER A 498 12.15 2.12 -17.50
CA SER A 498 11.36 0.91 -17.22
C SER A 498 11.62 0.43 -15.80
N PHE A 499 10.91 -0.61 -15.35
CA PHE A 499 11.17 -1.25 -14.06
C PHE A 499 11.44 -2.76 -14.19
N ASP A 500 12.45 -3.25 -13.49
CA ASP A 500 12.70 -4.67 -13.29
C ASP A 500 11.92 -5.16 -12.07
N GLN A 501 11.16 -6.25 -12.20
CA GLN A 501 10.45 -6.87 -11.08
C GLN A 501 11.33 -7.89 -10.34
N LEU A 502 11.40 -7.76 -9.01
CA LEU A 502 12.12 -8.66 -8.12
C LEU A 502 11.17 -9.26 -7.08
N THR A 503 11.19 -10.58 -6.91
CA THR A 503 10.38 -11.33 -5.91
C THR A 503 11.24 -12.21 -4.98
N ASN A 504 12.53 -12.33 -5.28
CA ASN A 504 13.52 -12.98 -4.43
C ASN A 504 14.24 -11.96 -3.56
N HIS A 505 13.57 -10.90 -3.10
CA HIS A 505 14.16 -9.87 -2.23
C HIS A 505 14.11 -10.26 -0.74
N ASP A 506 13.29 -11.25 -0.35
CA ASP A 506 13.15 -11.77 1.02
C ASP A 506 12.46 -10.82 2.04
N ALA A 507 11.80 -9.75 1.56
CA ALA A 507 11.01 -8.81 2.37
C ALA A 507 9.51 -9.20 2.50
N THR A 508 9.21 -10.50 2.57
CA THR A 508 7.83 -10.99 2.79
C THR A 508 7.84 -12.30 3.55
N VAL A 509 7.01 -12.43 4.59
CA VAL A 509 6.78 -13.71 5.27
C VAL A 509 5.65 -14.46 4.56
N THR A 510 6.02 -15.38 3.67
CA THR A 510 5.05 -16.14 2.87
C THR A 510 4.45 -17.34 3.61
N GLY A 511 3.32 -17.86 3.10
CA GLY A 511 2.68 -19.07 3.64
C GLY A 511 1.87 -18.86 4.91
N THR A 512 1.77 -17.62 5.40
CA THR A 512 0.83 -17.22 6.45
C THR A 512 -0.58 -17.07 5.86
N ASN A 513 -1.59 -17.12 6.73
CA ASN A 513 -2.95 -16.77 6.38
C ASN A 513 -3.17 -15.27 6.54
N ALA A 514 -2.69 -14.50 5.56
CA ALA A 514 -2.70 -13.06 5.53
C ALA A 514 -2.47 -12.53 4.10
N HIS A 515 -2.59 -11.23 3.90
CA HIS A 515 -2.34 -10.53 2.62
C HIS A 515 -1.45 -9.30 2.85
N GLY A 516 -0.71 -8.86 1.83
CA GLY A 516 -0.04 -7.57 1.90
C GLY A 516 -1.05 -6.44 1.90
N ASP A 517 -0.86 -5.46 2.77
CA ASP A 517 -1.69 -4.26 2.85
C ASP A 517 -0.87 -3.02 2.49
N MET A 518 -0.21 -2.41 3.48
CA MET A 518 0.65 -1.24 3.31
C MET A 518 1.83 -1.30 4.27
N GLY A 519 2.80 -0.43 4.04
CA GLY A 519 3.95 -0.25 4.93
C GLY A 519 4.58 1.12 4.78
N ALA A 520 5.84 1.23 5.19
CA ALA A 520 6.66 2.43 5.06
C ALA A 520 8.13 2.04 4.80
N ALA A 521 8.85 2.92 4.12
CA ALA A 521 10.27 2.77 3.83
C ALA A 521 11.05 3.89 4.54
N PHE A 522 12.07 3.50 5.29
CA PHE A 522 12.99 4.39 6.01
C PHE A 522 14.25 3.60 6.38
N ASP A 523 15.40 4.27 6.51
CA ASP A 523 16.62 3.67 7.03
C ASP A 523 16.48 3.56 8.56
N HIS A 524 16.17 2.37 9.08
CA HIS A 524 15.83 2.23 10.49
C HIS A 524 17.07 2.09 11.37
N ASN A 525 18.18 1.59 10.83
CA ASN A 525 19.39 1.24 11.57
C ASN A 525 20.57 2.19 11.27
N ASP A 526 20.33 3.24 10.48
CA ASP A 526 21.29 4.28 10.07
C ASP A 526 22.48 3.73 9.27
N ASP A 527 22.30 2.63 8.52
CA ASP A 527 23.35 2.00 7.73
C ASP A 527 23.47 2.53 6.29
N GLY A 528 22.56 3.41 5.89
CA GLY A 528 22.49 4.00 4.56
C GLY A 528 21.72 3.17 3.54
N PHE A 529 21.02 2.13 3.95
CA PHE A 529 20.10 1.39 3.09
C PHE A 529 18.68 1.49 3.63
N VAL A 530 17.74 1.74 2.71
CA VAL A 530 16.34 1.93 3.10
C VAL A 530 15.70 0.58 3.42
N ASP A 531 15.13 0.47 4.61
CA ASP A 531 14.44 -0.71 5.15
C ASP A 531 12.93 -0.66 4.87
N ILE A 532 12.23 -1.75 5.20
CA ILE A 532 10.78 -1.86 5.01
C ILE A 532 10.11 -2.29 6.31
N LEU A 533 9.19 -1.46 6.81
CA LEU A 533 8.15 -1.88 7.73
C LEU A 533 6.92 -2.27 6.92
N SER A 534 6.54 -3.55 6.96
CA SER A 534 5.43 -4.14 6.20
C SER A 534 4.28 -4.53 7.12
N GLY A 535 3.06 -4.14 6.75
CA GLY A 535 1.82 -4.54 7.41
C GLY A 535 1.05 -5.56 6.58
N ASP A 536 0.77 -6.71 7.18
CA ASP A 536 -0.13 -7.71 6.59
C ASP A 536 -1.55 -7.59 7.19
N ASP A 537 -2.56 -7.71 6.32
CA ASP A 537 -3.98 -7.75 6.67
C ASP A 537 -4.56 -9.19 6.69
N ASP A 538 -5.85 -9.36 7.02
CA ASP A 538 -6.58 -10.62 7.27
C ASP A 538 -5.98 -11.42 8.42
N GLN A 539 -5.88 -10.74 9.58
CA GLN A 539 -5.21 -11.23 10.79
C GLN A 539 -3.69 -11.37 10.61
N GLY A 540 -3.10 -10.55 9.75
CA GLY A 540 -1.66 -10.43 9.59
C GLY A 540 -0.97 -9.67 10.72
N LYS A 541 0.35 -9.56 10.61
CA LYS A 541 1.25 -8.93 11.57
C LYS A 541 2.05 -7.82 10.90
N TRP A 542 2.70 -7.02 11.73
CA TRP A 542 3.75 -6.11 11.28
C TRP A 542 5.09 -6.82 11.23
N TYR A 543 5.88 -6.55 10.19
CA TYR A 543 7.22 -7.08 10.00
C TYR A 543 8.20 -5.97 9.65
N LEU A 544 9.38 -6.00 10.26
CA LEU A 544 10.49 -5.13 9.88
C LEU A 544 11.55 -5.95 9.12
N PHE A 545 11.97 -5.41 7.98
CA PHE A 545 12.94 -6.03 7.09
C PHE A 545 14.10 -5.07 6.84
N GLU A 546 15.31 -5.48 7.23
CA GLU A 546 16.53 -4.71 6.96
C GLU A 546 17.04 -4.99 5.56
N ASN A 547 17.40 -3.95 4.84
CA ASN A 547 18.07 -4.05 3.55
C ASN A 547 19.57 -4.34 3.77
N THR A 548 20.04 -5.46 3.24
CA THR A 548 21.44 -5.90 3.39
C THR A 548 22.43 -5.13 2.49
N GLY A 549 21.92 -4.17 1.72
CA GLY A 549 22.68 -3.25 0.91
C GLY A 549 23.19 -3.80 -0.41
N VAL A 550 23.63 -2.86 -1.25
CA VAL A 550 24.30 -3.12 -2.52
C VAL A 550 25.68 -2.49 -2.46
N SER A 551 26.72 -3.22 -2.87
CA SER A 551 28.09 -2.73 -2.75
C SER A 551 28.42 -1.64 -3.78
N ASN A 552 29.31 -0.73 -3.37
CA ASN A 552 29.82 0.39 -4.17
C ASN A 552 28.79 1.47 -4.51
N THR A 553 27.68 1.59 -3.81
CA THR A 553 26.80 2.76 -3.92
C THR A 553 27.00 3.70 -2.74
N ASN A 554 26.67 4.98 -2.94
CA ASN A 554 26.79 6.03 -1.95
C ASN A 554 25.39 6.57 -1.62
N TYR A 555 25.27 7.21 -0.46
CA TYR A 555 24.01 7.80 0.00
C TYR A 555 24.23 9.12 0.72
N VAL A 556 23.16 9.81 1.09
CA VAL A 556 23.17 10.87 2.11
C VAL A 556 21.84 10.87 2.85
N THR A 557 21.90 11.14 4.15
CA THR A 557 20.70 11.33 4.98
C THR A 557 20.62 12.79 5.40
N LEU A 558 19.51 13.44 5.11
CA LEU A 558 19.27 14.85 5.41
C LEU A 558 18.18 14.94 6.46
N GLU A 559 18.55 15.33 7.68
CA GLU A 559 17.61 15.53 8.78
C GLU A 559 17.05 16.95 8.72
N ILE A 560 15.74 17.09 8.51
CA ILE A 560 15.07 18.36 8.37
C ILE A 560 14.32 18.68 9.66
N ALA A 561 14.74 19.74 10.35
CA ALA A 561 14.11 20.24 11.57
C ALA A 561 13.30 21.51 11.28
N HIS A 562 12.91 22.26 12.31
CA HIS A 562 12.21 23.54 12.14
C HIS A 562 13.12 24.61 11.53
N ASN A 563 12.54 25.51 10.73
CA ASN A 563 13.24 26.69 10.24
C ASN A 563 13.31 27.81 11.30
N GLU A 564 13.92 28.95 10.95
CA GLU A 564 14.02 30.12 11.83
C GLU A 564 12.68 30.79 12.18
N ASN A 565 11.64 30.54 11.38
CA ASN A 565 10.26 31.00 11.62
C ASN A 565 9.44 29.99 12.43
N ARG A 566 10.06 28.90 12.92
CA ARG A 566 9.40 27.77 13.62
C ARG A 566 8.41 26.99 12.76
N VAL A 567 8.56 27.03 11.45
CA VAL A 567 7.78 26.20 10.53
C VAL A 567 8.40 24.81 10.49
N GLY A 568 7.58 23.80 10.79
CA GLY A 568 8.00 22.40 10.82
C GLY A 568 8.39 21.82 9.45
N PRO A 569 9.06 20.66 9.45
CA PRO A 569 9.63 20.06 8.23
C PRO A 569 8.58 19.40 7.33
N GLN A 570 7.34 19.23 7.80
CA GLN A 570 6.28 18.51 7.09
C GLN A 570 6.11 19.01 5.64
N ASN A 571 6.26 18.11 4.66
CA ASN A 571 6.15 18.36 3.22
C ASN A 571 7.17 19.36 2.64
N ALA A 572 8.22 19.75 3.36
CA ALA A 572 9.30 20.57 2.82
C ALA A 572 9.92 19.89 1.58
N LEU A 573 10.21 20.67 0.54
CA LEU A 573 10.85 20.20 -0.69
C LEU A 573 12.36 20.20 -0.52
N VAL A 574 13.00 19.07 -0.81
CA VAL A 574 14.45 18.89 -0.76
C VAL A 574 14.96 18.65 -2.17
N GLU A 575 15.77 19.58 -2.67
CA GLU A 575 16.45 19.51 -3.96
C GLU A 575 17.95 19.30 -3.75
N LEU A 576 18.49 18.24 -4.34
CA LEU A 576 19.89 17.83 -4.22
C LEU A 576 20.57 17.90 -5.60
N GLU A 577 21.50 18.83 -5.77
CA GLU A 577 22.26 19.04 -7.01
C GLU A 577 23.55 18.22 -7.01
N LEU A 578 23.68 17.31 -7.97
CA LEU A 578 24.88 16.53 -8.28
C LEU A 578 25.65 17.16 -9.46
N ASP A 579 26.72 16.50 -9.89
CA ASP A 579 27.48 16.93 -11.06
C ASP A 579 26.67 16.83 -12.36
N ASP A 580 25.85 15.79 -12.48
CA ASP A 580 25.16 15.38 -13.71
C ASP A 580 23.63 15.55 -13.68
N ARG A 581 23.02 15.70 -12.50
CA ARG A 581 21.56 15.75 -12.31
C ARG A 581 21.15 16.49 -11.03
N THR A 582 19.85 16.70 -10.87
CA THR A 582 19.21 17.09 -9.62
C THR A 582 18.29 15.96 -9.17
N LEU A 583 18.23 15.70 -7.87
CA LEU A 583 17.29 14.76 -7.26
C LEU A 583 16.33 15.55 -6.37
N THR A 584 15.05 15.16 -6.37
CA THR A 584 14.02 15.88 -5.63
C THR A 584 13.21 14.92 -4.76
N LYS A 585 12.97 15.28 -3.49
CA LYS A 585 12.06 14.57 -2.58
C LYS A 585 11.33 15.53 -1.65
N ARG A 586 10.13 15.18 -1.23
CA ARG A 586 9.41 15.89 -0.15
C ARG A 586 9.59 15.15 1.18
N VAL A 587 9.58 15.91 2.28
CA VAL A 587 9.57 15.35 3.64
C VAL A 587 8.22 14.68 3.93
N GLY A 588 8.26 13.41 4.36
CA GLY A 588 7.06 12.63 4.68
C GLY A 588 7.12 11.22 4.10
N SER A 589 6.10 10.41 4.39
CA SER A 589 5.96 9.08 3.77
C SER A 589 5.29 9.15 2.40
N SER A 590 5.90 8.57 1.39
CA SER A 590 5.19 8.15 0.18
C SER A 590 4.34 6.91 0.49
N GLY A 591 3.11 6.82 -0.03
CA GLY A 591 2.34 5.55 0.01
C GLY A 591 1.34 5.34 1.15
N SER A 592 1.36 6.15 2.22
CA SER A 592 0.44 5.96 3.36
C SER A 592 -0.97 6.50 3.07
N VAL A 593 -1.91 5.64 2.66
CA VAL A 593 -3.21 6.06 2.10
C VAL A 593 -4.22 6.67 3.09
N HIS A 594 -4.15 6.24 4.36
CA HIS A 594 -5.01 6.74 5.44
C HIS A 594 -4.23 7.45 6.54
N SER A 595 -2.96 7.10 6.70
CA SER A 595 -2.05 7.66 7.70
C SER A 595 -1.10 8.68 7.06
N GLN A 596 -0.46 9.51 7.85
CA GLN A 596 0.58 10.44 7.42
C GLN A 596 1.73 10.37 8.43
N SER A 597 2.84 9.78 8.02
CA SER A 597 4.07 9.77 8.82
C SER A 597 4.82 11.08 8.66
N LEU A 598 5.56 11.48 9.70
CA LEU A 598 6.58 12.51 9.58
C LEU A 598 7.94 11.83 9.46
N LEU A 599 8.39 11.66 8.22
CA LEU A 599 9.71 11.12 7.89
C LEU A 599 10.63 12.28 7.45
N ASN A 600 11.22 12.97 8.43
CA ASN A 600 12.07 14.15 8.22
C ASN A 600 13.57 13.85 8.05
N GLN A 601 13.98 12.60 8.21
CA GLN A 601 15.27 12.08 7.77
C GLN A 601 15.16 11.62 6.30
N VAL A 602 15.42 12.54 5.37
CA VAL A 602 15.27 12.32 3.93
C VAL A 602 16.50 11.61 3.38
N HIS A 603 16.29 10.42 2.83
CA HIS A 603 17.34 9.59 2.22
C HIS A 603 17.46 9.82 0.72
N PHE A 604 18.69 10.00 0.23
CA PHE A 604 19.02 9.99 -1.20
C PHE A 604 20.13 8.97 -1.48
N GLY A 605 19.89 8.05 -2.41
CA GLY A 605 20.96 7.31 -3.06
C GLY A 605 21.67 8.18 -4.10
N LEU A 606 22.98 8.07 -4.15
CA LEU A 606 23.87 8.94 -4.94
C LEU A 606 24.60 8.17 -6.05
N GLY A 607 24.36 6.86 -6.18
CA GLY A 607 25.09 5.98 -7.08
C GLY A 607 26.58 6.04 -6.78
N GLN A 608 27.38 6.41 -7.78
CA GLN A 608 28.84 6.55 -7.63
C GLN A 608 29.27 7.96 -7.19
N ASN A 609 28.35 8.91 -7.06
CA ASN A 609 28.69 10.28 -6.67
C ASN A 609 29.18 10.33 -5.23
N THR A 610 30.32 10.98 -5.02
CA THR A 610 30.96 11.13 -3.69
C THR A 610 30.79 12.52 -3.10
N ARG A 611 30.24 13.45 -3.89
CA ARG A 611 30.03 14.85 -3.54
C ARG A 611 28.68 15.33 -4.05
N ILE A 612 28.10 16.24 -3.26
CA ILE A 612 26.86 16.95 -3.54
C ILE A 612 27.21 18.43 -3.66
N LYS A 613 26.88 19.07 -4.78
CA LYS A 613 27.21 20.48 -4.99
C LYS A 613 26.41 21.38 -4.06
N LYS A 614 25.11 21.13 -3.98
CA LYS A 614 24.15 21.97 -3.28
C LYS A 614 22.97 21.13 -2.83
N VAL A 615 22.49 21.40 -1.63
CA VAL A 615 21.18 20.98 -1.15
C VAL A 615 20.38 22.23 -0.81
N THR A 616 19.15 22.31 -1.33
CA THR A 616 18.17 23.35 -1.00
C THR A 616 16.98 22.69 -0.32
N VAL A 617 16.62 23.17 0.87
CA VAL A 617 15.40 22.78 1.57
C VAL A 617 14.45 23.96 1.54
N THR A 618 13.29 23.81 0.91
CA THR A 618 12.25 24.84 0.81
C THR A 618 11.07 24.43 1.70
N TYR A 619 10.77 25.25 2.71
CA TYR A 619 9.65 25.04 3.64
C TYR A 619 8.35 25.58 3.04
N ARG A 620 7.22 25.22 3.67
CA ARG A 620 5.87 25.65 3.26
C ARG A 620 5.63 27.16 3.31
N ASP A 621 6.39 27.89 4.13
CA ASP A 621 6.38 29.36 4.16
C ASP A 621 7.24 30.01 3.05
N GLY A 622 7.85 29.20 2.18
CA GLY A 622 8.75 29.62 1.10
C GLY A 622 10.17 29.95 1.55
N SER A 623 10.48 29.86 2.84
CA SER A 623 11.85 30.03 3.33
C SER A 623 12.75 28.89 2.85
N GLN A 624 14.04 29.19 2.70
CA GLN A 624 15.02 28.25 2.18
C GLN A 624 16.24 28.12 3.09
N LEU A 625 16.68 26.88 3.31
CA LEU A 625 17.97 26.56 3.89
C LEU A 625 18.85 25.90 2.84
N ILE A 626 20.10 26.37 2.73
CA ILE A 626 21.04 25.92 1.70
C ILE A 626 22.35 25.48 2.34
N LYS A 627 22.84 24.32 1.92
CA LYS A 627 24.23 23.90 2.15
C LYS A 627 24.88 23.52 0.83
N THR A 628 26.19 23.70 0.75
CA THR A 628 26.99 23.39 -0.45
C THR A 628 28.19 22.53 -0.10
N ASP A 629 28.72 21.86 -1.11
CA ASP A 629 29.96 21.07 -1.02
C ASP A 629 29.93 19.96 0.04
N LEU A 630 28.84 19.20 0.06
CA LEU A 630 28.65 18.11 1.01
C LEU A 630 29.29 16.82 0.50
N ALA A 631 29.75 15.97 1.43
CA ALA A 631 30.29 14.66 1.14
C ALA A 631 29.19 13.60 1.18
N ALA A 632 29.31 12.57 0.35
CA ALA A 632 28.47 11.39 0.43
C ALA A 632 28.76 10.55 1.69
N ASN A 633 27.85 9.64 2.02
CA ASN A 633 27.84 8.72 3.15
C ASN A 633 27.94 9.45 4.49
N GLN A 634 27.16 10.51 4.62
CA GLN A 634 27.10 11.38 5.80
C GLN A 634 25.65 11.73 6.13
N ARG A 635 25.41 12.12 7.39
CA ARG A 635 24.17 12.74 7.85
C ARG A 635 24.36 14.24 8.01
N TYR A 636 23.40 15.04 7.55
CA TYR A 636 23.40 16.50 7.70
C TYR A 636 22.07 17.02 8.21
N THR A 637 22.10 17.86 9.25
CA THR A 637 20.90 18.49 9.81
C THR A 637 20.64 19.88 9.21
N PHE A 638 19.41 20.17 8.82
CA PHE A 638 18.93 21.47 8.36
C PHE A 638 17.93 22.03 9.37
N GLY A 639 18.07 23.29 9.74
CA GLY A 639 17.23 23.90 10.77
C GLY A 639 17.72 23.62 12.18
N SER A 640 16.83 23.80 13.15
CA SER A 640 17.09 23.54 14.57
C SER A 640 15.86 22.96 15.26
N SER A 641 16.07 22.08 16.25
CA SER A 641 15.01 21.68 17.17
C SER A 641 14.53 22.86 18.00
N LEU A 642 13.25 22.87 18.40
CA LEU A 642 12.63 23.93 19.21
C LEU A 642 12.91 23.79 20.72
#